data_AF-A0A945CU67-F1
#
_entry.id   AF-A0A945CU67-F1
#
_cell.length_a   1.000
_cell.length_b   1.000
_cell.length_c   1.000
_cell.angle_alpha   90.00
_cell.angle_beta   90.00
_cell.angle_gamma   90.00
#
_symmetry.space_group_name_H-M   'P 1'
#
loop_
_entity.id
_entity.type
_entity.pdbx_description
1 polymer ?
#
loop_
_entity_poly.entity_id
_entity_poly.type
_entity_poly.pdbx_seq_one_letter_code
_entity_poly.pdbx_strand_id
1 'polypeptide(L)'
;MTAVKRRIKWLLIPAALCLIIGLDIAQNPEPSRWSDYSLVDAVSAATRSGMSVVGLIGSDYDRLESPAARDAELTEAQVEEMVRYAVAMAGGLSQRIEPDAEWILIKPNIVELKERGSGVITDWRVVKAIVKIVHEIVPEARITIGEGPAWVSPDKAGELRTPFEDDDLGDGFAIAGFRQLLEDPELADIDLDILDLNFDEAIEVEVPDGGYVFKTYYMPNAVLECDFLISVPVLKIIGAVGMTNAMKNFVGTAPGLIYGFPKMRGYPGSGVPGLPHNPGILDEVIVDLVSVAEPDFAIVDAIIGMEKAKTDEDDGVRVRLNSIIAGPDLVAVDAVSAQMIGFNPADIEYLSLAAYKGLGQADPGNIKVKGQTLEQLAVRFEKYPAGNRYYGEHGHYGQGCRTWLLRGPFDRTQEVANAEFIDIQNPGALPGQDDWSQSVYFHDDKIDLDKYFDDPFDCAVYAYAEFDAPQAQEAELWLGSDEGLRVWLNGEQVYDHAGRRRHRLPNDRPLIQVREGRNSLLVRADQSRGRFDFSLNICEVETDLRYDGNRVWGLKFTVPASPTPVAGDMEELEFTHEESGEIPDDAVLLKSVDMERQRDSLIGALQGCLNFLGAEFSPEILSGITGRAFRFCVADSLDLNRADQTGLTQTIDMYANIGYRTRVITALENAPDFAAKQQQTWEAIRASIDRKIPVVVHGGWSYRVVNGYHPRKELYYITRSRGRQSQMEIDELGTDDRSGGLNVLILEEQQPVDRRTAELRSLRFAVEEARRPDEPGSRLHHGLSGFDHWIAATERGEIADEDDPGDIVALLIET
;
A
#
# COMPACT_ATOMS: atom_id res chain seq x y z
N MET A 1 38.36 14.41 -8.55
CA MET A 1 39.49 13.71 -9.21
C MET A 1 39.90 12.56 -8.30
N THR A 2 39.99 11.35 -8.84
CA THR A 2 40.47 10.11 -8.19
C THR A 2 39.68 9.57 -6.98
N ALA A 3 38.69 8.73 -7.28
CA ALA A 3 38.39 7.52 -6.50
C ALA A 3 38.50 6.28 -7.42
N VAL A 4 39.51 6.29 -8.29
CA VAL A 4 40.06 5.07 -8.90
C VAL A 4 41.24 4.69 -8.03
N LYS A 5 41.08 3.66 -7.21
CA LYS A 5 42.06 2.59 -6.95
C LYS A 5 41.63 1.74 -5.76
N ARG A 6 41.16 0.54 -6.11
CA ARG A 6 41.60 -0.76 -5.57
C ARG A 6 41.60 -0.89 -4.05
N ARG A 7 40.71 -1.73 -3.52
CA ARG A 7 40.84 -3.21 -3.47
C ARG A 7 42.19 -3.69 -2.96
N ILE A 8 42.09 -4.69 -2.08
CA ILE A 8 43.12 -5.63 -1.62
C ILE A 8 43.82 -5.19 -0.34
N LYS A 9 43.27 -5.65 0.80
CA LYS A 9 43.98 -6.62 1.64
C LYS A 9 43.01 -7.39 2.54
N TRP A 10 42.80 -8.66 2.14
CA TRP A 10 42.78 -9.87 2.98
C TRP A 10 42.13 -9.70 4.38
N LEU A 11 40.91 -10.19 4.61
CA LEU A 11 40.50 -11.60 4.45
C LEU A 11 41.60 -12.55 4.92
N LEU A 12 41.75 -12.66 6.24
CA LEU A 12 42.20 -13.88 6.92
C LEU A 12 41.44 -13.83 8.25
N ILE A 13 40.23 -14.37 8.34
CA ILE A 13 39.89 -15.78 8.58
C ILE A 13 38.41 -15.72 9.02
N PRO A 14 37.48 -16.63 8.67
CA PRO A 14 37.68 -17.99 8.16
C PRO A 14 36.75 -18.41 6.99
N ALA A 15 37.34 -18.81 5.85
CA ALA A 15 36.90 -19.99 5.08
C ALA A 15 37.44 -21.28 5.74
N ALA A 16 37.33 -21.33 7.06
CA ALA A 16 37.70 -22.47 7.90
C ALA A 16 36.51 -23.01 8.69
N LEU A 17 35.27 -22.70 8.30
CA LEU A 17 34.10 -23.40 8.86
C LEU A 17 33.40 -24.32 7.87
N CYS A 18 33.29 -24.06 6.56
CA CYS A 18 32.47 -24.99 5.73
C CYS A 18 33.13 -26.35 5.41
N LEU A 19 34.43 -26.54 5.70
CA LEU A 19 35.11 -27.84 5.64
C LEU A 19 35.68 -28.31 6.99
N ILE A 20 35.39 -27.55 8.05
CA ILE A 20 35.45 -28.03 9.43
C ILE A 20 34.02 -28.38 9.93
N ILE A 21 32.91 -27.83 9.43
CA ILE A 21 31.53 -28.15 9.86
C ILE A 21 31.13 -29.61 9.59
N GLY A 22 31.72 -30.28 8.59
CA GLY A 22 31.58 -31.74 8.44
C GLY A 22 32.35 -32.58 9.48
N LEU A 23 33.21 -31.96 10.27
CA LEU A 23 34.06 -32.56 11.31
C LEU A 23 33.98 -31.85 12.69
N ASP A 24 33.31 -30.69 12.83
CA ASP A 24 33.13 -29.88 14.05
C ASP A 24 31.73 -30.02 14.68
N ILE A 25 30.76 -30.59 13.95
CA ILE A 25 29.51 -31.09 14.53
C ILE A 25 29.81 -32.15 15.62
N ALA A 26 31.05 -32.65 15.70
CA ALA A 26 31.51 -33.51 16.77
C ALA A 26 32.04 -32.78 18.02
N GLN A 27 32.28 -31.45 18.03
CA GLN A 27 32.99 -30.76 19.13
C GLN A 27 32.61 -29.28 19.42
N ASN A 28 31.32 -28.87 19.44
CA ASN A 28 30.76 -27.88 20.40
C ASN A 28 29.27 -27.54 20.09
N PRO A 29 28.46 -27.14 21.08
CA PRO A 29 27.00 -27.25 21.00
C PRO A 29 26.29 -25.94 20.59
N GLU A 30 25.21 -26.09 19.79
CA GLU A 30 24.05 -25.19 19.53
C GLU A 30 24.18 -24.11 18.42
N PRO A 31 23.75 -24.37 17.17
CA PRO A 31 23.42 -23.33 16.18
C PRO A 31 22.18 -22.52 16.64
N SER A 32 22.11 -21.22 16.32
CA SER A 32 20.96 -20.39 16.71
C SER A 32 19.68 -20.89 16.04
N ARG A 33 18.70 -21.23 16.89
CA ARG A 33 17.44 -21.88 16.54
C ARG A 33 16.57 -21.10 15.53
N TRP A 34 16.90 -19.81 15.33
CA TRP A 34 16.19 -18.88 14.45
C TRP A 34 16.46 -19.09 12.96
N SER A 35 17.60 -19.70 12.62
CA SER A 35 17.98 -20.00 11.23
C SER A 35 17.10 -21.05 10.55
N ASP A 36 16.48 -21.94 11.34
CA ASP A 36 15.55 -22.97 10.85
C ASP A 36 14.16 -22.42 10.46
N TYR A 37 13.82 -21.18 10.86
CA TYR A 37 12.51 -20.57 10.59
C TYR A 37 12.46 -19.71 9.34
N SER A 38 13.52 -19.74 8.53
CA SER A 38 13.57 -19.27 7.14
C SER A 38 12.58 -20.09 6.28
N LEU A 39 11.28 -19.86 6.47
CA LEU A 39 10.18 -20.49 5.73
C LEU A 39 10.02 -19.82 4.36
N VAL A 40 11.00 -20.08 3.50
CA VAL A 40 11.11 -19.64 2.08
C VAL A 40 9.91 -20.10 1.24
N ASP A 41 9.21 -21.17 1.64
CA ASP A 41 8.17 -21.78 0.79
C ASP A 41 6.77 -21.15 0.93
N ALA A 42 6.45 -20.54 2.07
CA ALA A 42 5.07 -20.11 2.37
C ALA A 42 4.85 -18.59 2.28
N VAL A 43 5.91 -17.78 2.36
CA VAL A 43 5.87 -16.33 2.07
C VAL A 43 5.86 -16.15 0.56
N SER A 44 6.79 -16.79 -0.14
CA SER A 44 6.88 -16.78 -1.61
C SER A 44 5.61 -17.29 -2.31
N ALA A 45 4.82 -18.17 -1.67
CA ALA A 45 3.54 -18.63 -2.23
C ALA A 45 2.39 -17.61 -2.05
N ALA A 46 2.44 -16.76 -1.02
CA ALA A 46 1.44 -15.71 -0.75
C ALA A 46 1.71 -14.44 -1.56
N THR A 47 2.99 -14.05 -1.72
CA THR A 47 3.39 -12.99 -2.65
C THR A 47 3.08 -13.35 -4.10
N ARG A 48 3.17 -14.64 -4.47
CA ARG A 48 2.74 -15.17 -5.79
C ARG A 48 1.23 -15.12 -6.04
N SER A 49 0.40 -14.85 -5.03
CA SER A 49 -1.07 -14.80 -5.14
C SER A 49 -1.67 -13.42 -4.87
N GLY A 50 -0.86 -12.36 -4.71
CA GLY A 50 -1.35 -11.03 -4.32
C GLY A 50 -1.84 -10.94 -2.87
N MET A 51 -1.39 -11.86 -2.00
CA MET A 51 -1.75 -11.88 -0.58
C MET A 51 -0.66 -11.28 0.30
N SER A 52 -1.07 -10.49 1.30
CA SER A 52 -0.19 -9.93 2.32
C SER A 52 0.04 -10.92 3.46
N VAL A 53 1.18 -10.83 4.15
CA VAL A 53 1.54 -11.74 5.26
C VAL A 53 1.76 -10.93 6.53
N VAL A 54 1.15 -11.37 7.62
CA VAL A 54 1.27 -10.74 8.94
C VAL A 54 1.66 -11.80 9.97
N GLY A 55 2.72 -11.54 10.72
CA GLY A 55 3.12 -12.32 11.89
C GLY A 55 2.30 -11.91 13.11
N LEU A 56 1.74 -12.87 13.83
CA LEU A 56 0.95 -12.66 15.05
C LEU A 56 1.42 -13.64 16.14
N ILE A 57 2.01 -13.11 17.20
CA ILE A 57 2.62 -13.91 18.27
C ILE A 57 2.16 -13.40 19.63
N GLY A 58 1.67 -14.31 20.46
CA GLY A 58 1.39 -14.10 21.87
C GLY A 58 2.45 -14.73 22.76
N SER A 59 2.56 -14.24 23.99
CA SER A 59 3.54 -14.75 24.96
C SER A 59 3.34 -16.22 25.30
N ASP A 60 2.15 -16.78 25.09
CA ASP A 60 1.81 -18.17 25.39
C ASP A 60 2.03 -19.12 24.18
N TYR A 61 2.62 -18.62 23.10
CA TYR A 61 2.91 -19.43 21.94
C TYR A 61 3.85 -20.58 22.29
N ASP A 62 3.41 -21.81 22.07
CA ASP A 62 4.09 -23.04 22.50
C ASP A 62 5.45 -23.27 21.81
N ARG A 63 5.74 -22.54 20.74
CA ARG A 63 7.04 -22.58 20.04
C ARG A 63 8.07 -21.64 20.64
N LEU A 64 7.66 -20.71 21.50
CA LEU A 64 8.60 -19.94 22.30
C LEU A 64 9.41 -20.87 23.21
N GLU A 65 10.65 -20.53 23.45
CA GLU A 65 11.57 -21.13 24.42
C GLU A 65 11.10 -20.85 25.83
N SER A 66 10.65 -19.62 26.09
CA SER A 66 10.19 -19.19 27.40
C SER A 66 8.75 -18.64 27.35
N PRO A 67 7.75 -19.46 26.98
CA PRO A 67 6.37 -19.02 26.93
C PRO A 67 5.89 -18.58 28.32
N ALA A 68 5.06 -17.55 28.34
CA ALA A 68 4.45 -16.97 29.53
C ALA A 68 2.93 -16.86 29.36
N ALA A 69 2.22 -16.91 30.48
CA ALA A 69 0.80 -16.63 30.50
C ALA A 69 0.51 -15.23 29.92
N ARG A 70 -0.62 -15.10 29.22
CA ARG A 70 -1.06 -13.85 28.55
C ARG A 70 -1.24 -12.67 29.51
N ASP A 71 -1.43 -12.94 30.80
CA ASP A 71 -1.59 -11.94 31.86
C ASP A 71 -0.30 -11.66 32.66
N ALA A 72 0.80 -12.35 32.35
CA ALA A 72 2.06 -12.23 33.09
C ALA A 72 2.82 -10.92 32.78
N GLU A 73 3.65 -10.50 33.72
CA GLU A 73 4.72 -9.54 33.41
C GLU A 73 5.83 -10.25 32.66
N LEU A 74 6.11 -9.79 31.44
CA LEU A 74 7.14 -10.37 30.58
C LEU A 74 8.52 -9.86 30.99
N THR A 75 9.53 -10.73 30.87
CA THR A 75 10.94 -10.31 30.92
C THR A 75 11.36 -9.67 29.60
N GLU A 76 12.53 -9.02 29.58
CA GLU A 76 13.10 -8.49 28.35
C GLU A 76 13.36 -9.59 27.31
N ALA A 77 13.97 -10.71 27.72
CA ALA A 77 14.25 -11.85 26.85
C ALA A 77 12.97 -12.43 26.22
N GLN A 78 11.86 -12.48 26.98
CA GLN A 78 10.57 -12.95 26.44
C GLN A 78 10.00 -12.00 25.40
N VAL A 79 10.11 -10.68 25.62
CA VAL A 79 9.68 -9.68 24.62
C VAL A 79 10.54 -9.78 23.36
N GLU A 80 11.85 -9.88 23.50
CA GLU A 80 12.77 -10.05 22.38
C GLU A 80 12.43 -11.31 21.57
N GLU A 81 12.16 -12.42 22.25
CA GLU A 81 11.79 -13.67 21.63
C GLU A 81 10.49 -13.55 20.81
N MET A 82 9.47 -12.91 21.39
CA MET A 82 8.20 -12.67 20.70
C MET A 82 8.37 -11.78 19.46
N VAL A 83 9.18 -10.72 19.55
CA VAL A 83 9.47 -9.83 18.42
C VAL A 83 10.18 -10.59 17.30
N ARG A 84 11.23 -11.36 17.62
CA ARG A 84 11.95 -12.20 16.65
C ARG A 84 11.03 -13.17 15.93
N TYR A 85 10.16 -13.86 16.67
CA TYR A 85 9.18 -14.77 16.07
C TYR A 85 8.18 -14.04 15.17
N ALA A 86 7.63 -12.91 15.60
CA ALA A 86 6.64 -12.17 14.82
C ALA A 86 7.25 -11.67 13.50
N VAL A 87 8.46 -11.09 13.58
CA VAL A 87 9.24 -10.66 12.41
C VAL A 87 9.53 -11.84 11.48
N ALA A 88 9.97 -12.98 12.00
CA ALA A 88 10.23 -14.17 11.20
C ALA A 88 8.95 -14.69 10.50
N MET A 89 7.81 -14.72 11.21
CA MET A 89 6.53 -15.13 10.62
C MET A 89 6.05 -14.17 9.52
N ALA A 90 6.41 -12.89 9.61
CA ALA A 90 6.15 -11.88 8.60
C ALA A 90 7.11 -11.93 7.39
N GLY A 91 8.10 -12.82 7.39
CA GLY A 91 9.07 -13.01 6.31
C GLY A 91 10.50 -12.59 6.64
N GLY A 92 10.75 -12.06 7.84
CA GLY A 92 12.07 -11.64 8.28
C GLY A 92 12.50 -10.27 7.74
N LEU A 93 13.27 -9.52 8.52
CA LEU A 93 13.87 -8.26 8.08
C LEU A 93 15.06 -8.48 7.12
N SER A 94 15.76 -9.61 7.22
CA SER A 94 16.93 -9.93 6.37
C SER A 94 16.60 -10.17 4.89
N GLN A 95 15.32 -10.31 4.55
CA GLN A 95 14.85 -10.43 3.17
C GLN A 95 14.43 -9.08 2.57
N ARG A 96 14.60 -7.98 3.33
CA ARG A 96 14.02 -6.67 3.03
C ARG A 96 14.99 -5.52 3.23
N ILE A 97 15.81 -5.61 4.28
CA ILE A 97 16.90 -4.67 4.48
C ILE A 97 18.00 -5.08 3.52
N GLU A 98 18.38 -4.17 2.63
CA GLU A 98 19.49 -4.37 1.72
C GLU A 98 20.81 -4.53 2.51
N PRO A 99 21.71 -5.45 2.14
CA PRO A 99 22.94 -5.70 2.88
C PRO A 99 23.87 -4.49 3.02
N ASP A 100 23.72 -3.49 2.13
CA ASP A 100 24.47 -2.24 2.11
C ASP A 100 23.71 -1.04 2.67
N ALA A 101 22.52 -1.23 3.26
CA ALA A 101 21.80 -0.17 3.94
C ALA A 101 22.69 0.48 5.02
N GLU A 102 22.85 1.81 4.94
CA GLU A 102 23.72 2.60 5.81
C GLU A 102 22.91 3.24 6.96
N TRP A 103 21.61 3.46 6.78
CA TRP A 103 20.77 4.15 7.76
C TRP A 103 19.38 3.52 7.93
N ILE A 104 19.10 3.08 9.16
CA ILE A 104 17.82 2.50 9.56
C ILE A 104 17.12 3.45 10.55
N LEU A 105 15.89 3.85 10.23
CA LEU A 105 15.05 4.66 11.13
C LEU A 105 13.99 3.78 11.81
N ILE A 106 14.01 3.73 13.14
CA ILE A 106 12.98 3.08 13.96
C ILE A 106 12.08 4.16 14.55
N LYS A 107 10.80 4.14 14.19
CA LYS A 107 9.78 5.11 14.59
C LYS A 107 8.84 4.52 15.67
N PRO A 108 9.16 4.61 16.97
CA PRO A 108 8.22 4.25 18.04
C PRO A 108 7.03 5.22 18.11
N ASN A 109 6.14 4.99 19.07
CA ASN A 109 5.09 5.92 19.52
C ASN A 109 5.44 6.45 20.92
N ILE A 110 5.94 7.68 21.02
CA ILE A 110 6.31 8.33 22.29
C ILE A 110 5.61 9.69 22.43
N VAL A 111 4.33 9.74 22.03
CA VAL A 111 3.59 11.00 21.87
C VAL A 111 3.42 11.81 23.17
N GLU A 112 3.33 11.13 24.33
CA GLU A 112 3.08 11.73 25.65
C GLU A 112 4.21 11.37 26.63
N LEU A 113 4.36 12.18 27.69
CA LEU A 113 5.34 11.95 28.77
C LEU A 113 4.87 10.82 29.70
N LYS A 114 5.03 9.57 29.26
CA LYS A 114 4.60 8.36 29.98
C LYS A 114 5.74 7.34 30.08
N GLU A 115 5.69 6.52 31.12
CA GLU A 115 6.59 5.37 31.26
C GLU A 115 6.11 4.18 30.40
N ARG A 116 7.01 3.23 30.14
CA ARG A 116 6.66 1.97 29.47
C ARG A 116 5.54 1.22 30.22
N GLY A 117 4.74 0.46 29.49
CA GLY A 117 3.60 -0.28 30.05
C GLY A 117 2.39 0.60 30.43
N SER A 118 2.42 1.87 30.04
CA SER A 118 1.25 2.76 30.14
C SER A 118 0.12 2.36 29.18
N GLY A 119 0.42 1.65 28.09
CA GLY A 119 -0.52 1.42 26.98
C GLY A 119 -0.71 2.64 26.08
N VAL A 120 0.00 3.74 26.36
CA VAL A 120 -0.03 4.99 25.58
C VAL A 120 1.17 5.07 24.63
N ILE A 121 2.34 4.65 25.10
CA ILE A 121 3.62 4.71 24.38
C ILE A 121 4.28 3.34 24.23
N THR A 122 5.15 3.19 23.23
CA THR A 122 5.84 1.95 22.90
C THR A 122 6.77 1.50 24.03
N ASP A 123 6.73 0.21 24.36
CA ASP A 123 7.68 -0.40 25.29
C ASP A 123 9.07 -0.50 24.65
N TRP A 124 10.06 0.13 25.29
CA TRP A 124 11.43 0.16 24.79
C TRP A 124 12.03 -1.23 24.55
N ARG A 125 11.54 -2.28 25.23
CA ARG A 125 12.03 -3.67 25.04
C ARG A 125 11.75 -4.17 23.63
N VAL A 126 10.63 -3.75 23.03
CA VAL A 126 10.30 -4.07 21.64
C VAL A 126 11.33 -3.43 20.72
N VAL A 127 11.63 -2.15 20.94
CA VAL A 127 12.64 -1.43 20.13
C VAL A 127 14.05 -1.98 20.34
N LYS A 128 14.44 -2.32 21.57
CA LYS A 128 15.73 -2.99 21.84
C LYS A 128 15.86 -4.29 21.04
N ALA A 129 14.81 -5.10 20.99
CA ALA A 129 14.80 -6.31 20.18
C ALA A 129 14.97 -6.02 18.68
N ILE A 130 14.32 -4.97 18.16
CA ILE A 130 14.45 -4.54 16.76
C ILE A 130 15.88 -4.06 16.47
N VAL A 131 16.47 -3.24 17.34
CA VAL A 131 17.86 -2.77 17.21
C VAL A 131 18.81 -3.97 17.10
N LYS A 132 18.64 -4.99 17.96
CA LYS A 132 19.46 -6.22 17.91
C LYS A 132 19.27 -6.98 16.60
N ILE A 133 18.02 -7.17 16.13
CA ILE A 133 17.73 -7.84 14.85
C ILE A 133 18.36 -7.09 13.68
N VAL A 134 18.22 -5.76 13.64
CA VAL A 134 18.75 -4.92 12.56
C VAL A 134 20.27 -4.97 12.55
N HIS A 135 20.93 -4.80 13.70
CA HIS A 135 22.39 -4.87 13.79
C HIS A 135 22.95 -6.26 13.42
N GLU A 136 22.20 -7.34 13.66
CA GLU A 136 22.58 -8.68 13.18
C GLU A 136 22.55 -8.80 11.64
N ILE A 137 21.76 -7.98 10.96
CA ILE A 137 21.60 -7.99 9.49
C ILE A 137 22.60 -7.01 8.85
N VAL A 138 22.63 -5.78 9.34
CA VAL A 138 23.46 -4.67 8.86
C VAL A 138 24.27 -4.08 10.02
N PRO A 139 25.38 -4.72 10.41
CA PRO A 139 26.11 -4.36 11.64
C PRO A 139 26.76 -2.98 11.59
N GLU A 140 27.07 -2.47 10.40
CA GLU A 140 27.70 -1.16 10.19
C GLU A 140 26.69 -0.03 9.98
N ALA A 141 25.39 -0.34 9.87
CA ALA A 141 24.37 0.67 9.66
C ALA A 141 24.17 1.52 10.92
N ARG A 142 24.00 2.82 10.72
CA ARG A 142 23.49 3.72 11.75
C ARG A 142 22.02 3.38 12.01
N ILE A 143 21.66 3.20 13.27
CA ILE A 143 20.29 2.96 13.70
C ILE A 143 19.81 4.17 14.49
N THR A 144 18.77 4.84 14.03
CA THR A 144 18.17 6.00 14.70
C THR A 144 16.82 5.63 15.29
N ILE A 145 16.60 5.93 16.56
CA ILE A 145 15.25 5.93 17.17
C ILE A 145 14.68 7.34 17.03
N GLY A 146 13.74 7.51 16.10
CA GLY A 146 13.18 8.82 15.76
C GLY A 146 11.71 8.96 16.18
N GLU A 147 11.33 10.04 16.84
CA GLU A 147 9.93 10.38 17.12
C GLU A 147 9.72 11.90 17.02
N GLY A 148 8.55 12.34 16.56
CA GLY A 148 8.11 13.73 16.62
C GLY A 148 6.99 13.85 17.66
N PRO A 149 7.32 13.95 18.96
CA PRO A 149 6.34 13.93 20.04
C PRO A 149 5.48 15.21 20.14
N ALA A 150 4.51 15.21 21.05
CA ALA A 150 3.77 16.41 21.45
C ALA A 150 4.53 17.28 22.47
N TRP A 151 5.39 16.64 23.28
CA TRP A 151 6.24 17.30 24.26
C TRP A 151 7.51 17.88 23.62
N VAL A 152 8.19 18.75 24.36
CA VAL A 152 9.50 19.30 23.96
C VAL A 152 10.52 19.04 25.05
N SER A 153 11.68 18.47 24.68
CA SER A 153 12.76 18.25 25.64
C SER A 153 13.28 19.59 26.20
N PRO A 154 13.65 19.66 27.49
CA PRO A 154 14.12 20.91 28.10
C PRO A 154 15.33 21.56 27.42
N ASP A 155 16.22 20.76 26.82
CA ASP A 155 17.38 21.23 26.05
C ASP A 155 16.99 21.88 24.72
N LYS A 156 15.84 21.51 24.15
CA LYS A 156 15.28 22.07 22.91
C LYS A 156 14.40 23.30 23.14
N ALA A 157 14.03 23.61 24.38
CA ALA A 157 13.17 24.75 24.71
C ALA A 157 13.68 26.09 24.17
N GLY A 158 15.00 26.27 24.13
CA GLY A 158 15.65 27.48 23.62
C GLY A 158 15.56 27.66 22.10
N GLU A 159 15.20 26.61 21.36
CA GLU A 159 15.04 26.64 19.90
C GLU A 159 13.63 27.12 19.49
N LEU A 160 12.70 27.26 20.44
CA LEU A 160 11.33 27.68 20.19
C LEU A 160 11.19 29.20 20.05
N ARG A 161 10.34 29.64 19.10
CA ARG A 161 10.03 31.06 18.83
C ARG A 161 8.93 31.62 19.73
N THR A 162 8.16 30.78 20.40
CA THR A 162 7.09 31.17 21.32
C THR A 162 7.20 30.40 22.65
N PRO A 163 6.78 31.02 23.77
CA PRO A 163 6.70 30.30 25.04
C PRO A 163 5.83 29.06 24.88
N PHE A 164 6.36 27.91 25.28
CA PHE A 164 5.62 26.66 25.38
C PHE A 164 4.91 26.62 26.75
N GLU A 165 3.71 26.05 26.82
CA GLU A 165 3.02 25.89 28.11
C GLU A 165 3.86 24.94 29.00
N ASP A 166 3.99 25.24 30.30
CA ASP A 166 4.95 24.57 31.22
C ASP A 166 4.68 23.06 31.37
N ASP A 167 3.46 22.59 31.08
CA ASP A 167 3.01 21.22 31.35
C ASP A 167 3.52 20.17 30.33
N ASP A 168 3.94 20.58 29.13
CA ASP A 168 4.43 19.68 28.05
C ASP A 168 5.96 19.73 27.87
N LEU A 169 6.68 20.42 28.76
CA LEU A 169 8.15 20.45 28.74
C LEU A 169 8.73 19.26 29.50
N GLY A 170 9.27 18.28 28.76
CA GLY A 170 9.82 17.07 29.33
C GLY A 170 10.53 16.22 28.28
N ASP A 171 11.46 15.40 28.72
CA ASP A 171 12.21 14.49 27.86
C ASP A 171 11.52 13.12 27.84
N GLY A 172 10.59 12.92 26.91
CA GLY A 172 9.84 11.66 26.83
C GLY A 172 10.72 10.48 26.43
N PHE A 173 11.80 10.66 25.67
CA PHE A 173 12.77 9.58 25.42
C PHE A 173 13.41 9.08 26.71
N ALA A 174 13.73 9.99 27.64
CA ALA A 174 14.29 9.63 28.94
C ALA A 174 13.25 8.95 29.84
N ILE A 175 12.04 9.53 29.96
CA ILE A 175 10.95 9.02 30.82
C ILE A 175 10.49 7.64 30.34
N ALA A 176 10.36 7.45 29.03
CA ALA A 176 9.98 6.19 28.43
C ALA A 176 11.09 5.11 28.49
N GLY A 177 12.33 5.50 28.79
CA GLY A 177 13.48 4.61 28.93
C GLY A 177 14.34 4.43 27.68
N PHE A 178 14.00 5.05 26.54
CA PHE A 178 14.76 4.93 25.29
C PHE A 178 16.19 5.47 25.40
N ARG A 179 16.41 6.56 26.15
CA ARG A 179 17.78 7.09 26.35
C ARG A 179 18.71 6.10 27.06
N GLN A 180 18.17 5.19 27.86
CA GLN A 180 18.96 4.17 28.56
C GLN A 180 19.53 3.13 27.60
N LEU A 181 18.95 2.97 26.40
CA LEU A 181 19.45 2.07 25.36
C LEU A 181 20.81 2.52 24.82
N LEU A 182 21.08 3.83 24.80
CA LEU A 182 22.38 4.38 24.39
C LEU A 182 23.52 4.01 25.35
N GLU A 183 23.17 3.62 26.58
CA GLU A 183 24.11 3.24 27.64
C GLU A 183 24.06 1.74 27.93
N ASP A 184 23.24 0.98 27.20
CA ASP A 184 23.04 -0.45 27.41
C ASP A 184 24.29 -1.25 26.97
N PRO A 185 24.92 -2.03 27.86
CA PRO A 185 26.11 -2.82 27.51
C PRO A 185 25.89 -3.82 26.37
N GLU A 186 24.67 -4.29 26.14
CA GLU A 186 24.35 -5.19 25.00
C GLU A 186 24.32 -4.47 23.65
N LEU A 187 24.20 -3.14 23.65
CA LEU A 187 24.11 -2.32 22.45
C LEU A 187 25.36 -1.44 22.25
N ALA A 188 26.39 -1.61 23.08
CA ALA A 188 27.56 -0.73 23.11
C ALA A 188 28.38 -0.70 21.81
N ASP A 189 28.29 -1.75 20.99
CA ASP A 189 28.98 -1.87 19.70
C ASP A 189 28.09 -1.46 18.50
N ILE A 190 26.90 -0.90 18.76
CA ILE A 190 25.93 -0.46 17.74
C ILE A 190 26.01 1.06 17.59
N ASP A 191 26.06 1.57 16.36
CA ASP A 191 25.88 3.01 16.08
C ASP A 191 24.40 3.38 16.25
N LEU A 192 24.01 3.61 17.50
CA LEU A 192 22.64 3.91 17.92
C LEU A 192 22.52 5.36 18.35
N ASP A 193 21.56 6.09 17.79
CA ASP A 193 21.22 7.45 18.21
C ASP A 193 19.71 7.69 18.34
N ILE A 194 19.36 8.84 18.89
CA ILE A 194 17.98 9.29 19.11
C ILE A 194 17.77 10.63 18.44
N LEU A 195 16.68 10.77 17.69
CA LEU A 195 16.33 11.97 16.97
C LEU A 195 14.90 12.44 17.32
N ASP A 196 14.78 13.69 17.75
CA ASP A 196 13.47 14.36 17.82
C ASP A 196 13.13 14.92 16.44
N LEU A 197 12.22 14.25 15.73
CA LEU A 197 11.80 14.58 14.38
C LEU A 197 11.11 15.94 14.28
N ASN A 198 10.67 16.54 15.40
CA ASN A 198 10.14 17.89 15.36
C ASN A 198 11.20 18.95 15.01
N PHE A 199 12.48 18.64 15.27
CA PHE A 199 13.62 19.53 15.11
C PHE A 199 14.56 19.12 13.97
N ASP A 200 14.24 18.04 13.27
CA ASP A 200 14.96 17.63 12.07
C ASP A 200 14.73 18.62 10.91
N GLU A 201 15.60 18.58 9.91
CA GLU A 201 15.39 19.35 8.68
C GLU A 201 14.09 18.87 8.00
N ALA A 202 13.19 19.79 7.69
CA ALA A 202 11.89 19.46 7.11
C ALA A 202 11.85 19.83 5.62
N ILE A 203 11.50 18.85 4.79
CA ILE A 203 11.42 18.99 3.33
C ILE A 203 9.95 18.96 2.93
N GLU A 204 9.52 19.90 2.09
CA GLU A 204 8.19 19.87 1.49
C GLU A 204 8.17 18.88 0.32
N VAL A 205 7.27 17.90 0.39
CA VAL A 205 7.16 16.80 -0.55
C VAL A 205 5.72 16.72 -1.06
N GLU A 206 5.56 16.52 -2.37
CA GLU A 206 4.26 16.23 -2.96
C GLU A 206 3.79 14.83 -2.57
N VAL A 207 2.50 14.69 -2.28
CA VAL A 207 1.93 13.37 -2.00
C VAL A 207 1.90 12.56 -3.30
N PRO A 208 2.49 11.36 -3.35
CA PRO A 208 2.41 10.50 -4.53
C PRO A 208 0.95 10.25 -4.94
N ASP A 209 0.69 10.33 -6.25
CA ASP A 209 -0.64 10.21 -6.85
C ASP A 209 -1.70 11.22 -6.35
N GLY A 210 -1.25 12.33 -5.75
CA GLY A 210 -2.10 13.37 -5.19
C GLY A 210 -2.56 13.05 -3.77
N GLY A 211 -2.64 14.09 -2.93
CA GLY A 211 -3.15 13.96 -1.58
C GLY A 211 -4.66 14.07 -1.50
N TYR A 212 -5.26 13.31 -0.59
CA TYR A 212 -6.66 13.42 -0.26
C TYR A 212 -6.98 14.75 0.44
N VAL A 213 -6.05 15.28 1.25
CA VAL A 213 -6.23 16.55 1.99
C VAL A 213 -5.34 17.65 1.45
N PHE A 214 -4.03 17.44 1.46
CA PHE A 214 -3.06 18.44 1.00
C PHE A 214 -2.24 17.89 -0.16
N LYS A 215 -1.90 18.76 -1.11
CA LYS A 215 -1.03 18.39 -2.23
C LYS A 215 0.39 18.08 -1.78
N THR A 216 0.86 18.78 -0.74
CA THR A 216 2.21 18.66 -0.19
C THR A 216 2.18 18.54 1.33
N TYR A 217 3.20 17.88 1.88
CA TYR A 217 3.47 17.79 3.31
C TYR A 217 4.95 18.09 3.57
N TYR A 218 5.24 18.75 4.68
CA TYR A 218 6.58 18.85 5.23
C TYR A 218 6.90 17.57 6.02
N MET A 219 7.98 16.89 5.66
CA MET A 219 8.40 15.63 6.29
C MET A 219 9.86 15.76 6.76
N PRO A 220 10.25 15.16 7.90
CA PRO A 220 11.64 15.12 8.34
C PRO A 220 12.54 14.45 7.30
N ASN A 221 13.73 15.00 7.09
CA ASN A 221 14.75 14.43 6.22
C ASN A 221 15.08 12.99 6.62
N ALA A 222 15.14 12.70 7.92
CA ALA A 222 15.39 11.34 8.41
C ALA A 222 14.33 10.31 7.97
N VAL A 223 13.08 10.73 7.76
CA VAL A 223 12.02 9.85 7.28
C VAL A 223 12.12 9.63 5.77
N LEU A 224 12.62 10.61 5.02
CA LEU A 224 12.72 10.56 3.56
C LEU A 224 14.00 9.90 3.05
N GLU A 225 15.10 10.02 3.80
CA GLU A 225 16.45 9.67 3.36
C GLU A 225 17.03 8.43 4.06
N CYS A 226 16.32 7.82 5.03
CA CYS A 226 16.76 6.54 5.57
C CYS A 226 16.59 5.43 4.53
N ASP A 227 17.47 4.43 4.56
CA ASP A 227 17.40 3.28 3.64
C ASP A 227 16.31 2.28 4.04
N PHE A 228 15.90 2.28 5.31
CA PHE A 228 14.83 1.43 5.80
C PHE A 228 14.09 2.04 7.00
N LEU A 229 12.76 2.04 6.95
CA LEU A 229 11.87 2.68 7.91
C LEU A 229 10.97 1.67 8.62
N ILE A 230 11.17 1.51 9.94
CA ILE A 230 10.41 0.58 10.79
C ILE A 230 9.46 1.36 11.70
N SER A 231 8.15 1.20 11.51
CA SER A 231 7.12 1.74 12.42
C SER A 231 6.88 0.83 13.62
N VAL A 232 6.89 1.36 14.84
CA VAL A 232 6.70 0.59 16.09
C VAL A 232 5.56 1.19 16.93
N PRO A 233 4.31 1.10 16.47
CA PRO A 233 3.14 1.68 17.13
C PRO A 233 2.71 0.90 18.38
N VAL A 234 1.78 1.50 19.16
CA VAL A 234 1.02 0.81 20.22
C VAL A 234 -0.44 0.68 19.80
N LEU A 235 -1.05 -0.46 20.12
CA LEU A 235 -2.46 -0.73 19.82
C LEU A 235 -3.42 -0.07 20.82
N LYS A 236 -4.19 0.92 20.38
CA LYS A 236 -5.14 1.67 21.23
C LYS A 236 -6.37 2.16 20.48
N ILE A 237 -7.49 2.30 21.19
CA ILE A 237 -8.73 2.88 20.67
C ILE A 237 -8.63 4.40 20.59
N ILE A 238 -9.21 5.00 19.57
CA ILE A 238 -9.32 6.46 19.46
C ILE A 238 -10.66 6.85 18.84
N GLY A 239 -11.31 7.87 19.40
CA GLY A 239 -12.64 8.27 18.95
C GLY A 239 -12.70 8.88 17.55
N ALA A 240 -11.59 9.34 16.98
CA ALA A 240 -11.62 10.00 15.66
C ALA A 240 -11.68 9.02 14.48
N VAL A 241 -10.98 7.88 14.59
CA VAL A 241 -10.75 6.92 13.48
C VAL A 241 -10.88 5.45 13.93
N GLY A 242 -11.54 5.22 15.07
CA GLY A 242 -11.72 3.90 15.69
C GLY A 242 -10.52 3.41 16.48
N MET A 243 -9.36 3.28 15.85
CA MET A 243 -8.13 2.80 16.48
C MET A 243 -6.88 3.51 15.98
N THR A 244 -5.79 3.43 16.74
CA THR A 244 -4.46 3.75 16.24
C THR A 244 -3.68 2.47 16.02
N ASN A 245 -3.04 2.35 14.86
CA ASN A 245 -1.88 1.48 14.74
C ASN A 245 -0.91 1.95 13.64
N ALA A 246 -0.20 1.06 12.94
CA ALA A 246 1.03 1.35 12.20
C ALA A 246 0.93 2.55 11.26
N MET A 247 -0.18 2.71 10.54
CA MET A 247 -0.40 3.86 9.65
C MET A 247 -0.53 5.16 10.43
N LYS A 248 -1.36 5.17 11.49
CA LYS A 248 -1.60 6.38 12.28
C LYS A 248 -0.36 6.88 13.03
N ASN A 249 0.62 6.02 13.26
CA ASN A 249 1.88 6.39 13.90
C ASN A 249 2.67 7.47 13.12
N PHE A 250 2.42 7.60 11.81
CA PHE A 250 3.04 8.60 10.93
C PHE A 250 2.49 10.01 11.11
N VAL A 251 1.38 10.20 11.83
CA VAL A 251 1.06 11.55 12.34
C VAL A 251 2.19 12.08 13.21
N GLY A 252 2.90 11.19 13.93
CA GLY A 252 4.05 11.53 14.75
C GLY A 252 5.28 12.00 13.95
N THR A 253 5.39 11.75 12.64
CA THR A 253 6.55 12.20 11.86
C THR A 253 6.44 13.66 11.44
N ALA A 254 5.23 14.22 11.36
CA ALA A 254 5.04 15.61 10.94
C ALA A 254 5.77 16.59 11.90
N PRO A 255 6.70 17.43 11.42
CA PRO A 255 7.57 18.24 12.28
C PRO A 255 6.81 19.30 13.08
N GLY A 256 7.02 19.34 14.39
CA GLY A 256 6.39 20.30 15.29
C GLY A 256 6.78 21.76 15.02
N LEU A 257 7.98 22.02 14.50
CA LEU A 257 8.41 23.35 14.04
C LEU A 257 7.68 23.85 12.78
N ILE A 258 6.88 22.99 12.13
CA ILE A 258 6.04 23.35 10.98
C ILE A 258 4.56 23.30 11.36
N TYR A 259 4.12 22.18 11.91
CA TYR A 259 2.70 21.89 12.19
C TYR A 259 2.27 22.25 13.61
N GLY A 260 3.20 22.72 14.45
CA GLY A 260 2.98 23.01 15.86
C GLY A 260 3.05 21.75 16.72
N PHE A 261 2.76 21.91 18.01
CA PHE A 261 2.77 20.84 19.00
C PHE A 261 1.40 20.84 19.68
N PRO A 262 0.58 19.78 19.58
CA PRO A 262 0.81 18.47 18.96
C PRO A 262 0.35 18.42 17.49
N LYS A 263 0.90 19.26 16.62
CA LYS A 263 0.71 19.24 15.15
C LYS A 263 -0.63 19.77 14.62
N MET A 264 -1.56 20.16 15.48
CA MET A 264 -2.91 20.57 15.07
C MET A 264 -3.07 22.06 14.72
N ARG A 265 -2.13 22.93 15.12
CA ARG A 265 -2.34 24.39 15.08
C ARG A 265 -1.44 25.15 14.11
N GLY A 266 -0.45 24.49 13.52
CA GLY A 266 0.63 25.16 12.81
C GLY A 266 1.65 25.76 13.78
N TYR A 267 2.88 25.94 13.33
CA TYR A 267 3.91 26.59 14.12
C TYR A 267 4.01 28.09 13.80
N PRO A 268 4.13 28.97 14.80
CA PRO A 268 4.27 30.40 14.54
C PRO A 268 5.44 30.74 13.60
N GLY A 269 5.09 31.29 12.44
CA GLY A 269 6.04 31.72 11.42
C GLY A 269 6.46 30.64 10.41
N SER A 270 5.88 29.43 10.45
CA SER A 270 6.04 28.44 9.36
C SER A 270 5.21 28.81 8.12
N GLY A 271 4.07 29.49 8.32
CA GLY A 271 3.10 29.77 7.24
C GLY A 271 2.26 28.55 6.84
N VAL A 272 2.45 27.41 7.49
CA VAL A 272 1.76 26.14 7.22
C VAL A 272 0.64 25.95 8.25
N PRO A 273 -0.60 25.60 7.83
CA PRO A 273 -1.64 25.24 8.78
C PRO A 273 -1.28 23.94 9.52
N GLY A 274 -1.83 23.77 10.72
CA GLY A 274 -1.71 22.49 11.41
C GLY A 274 -2.43 21.36 10.66
N LEU A 275 -2.07 20.12 10.99
CA LEU A 275 -2.73 18.93 10.50
C LEU A 275 -4.15 18.83 11.08
N PRO A 276 -5.19 18.71 10.24
CA PRO A 276 -6.55 18.45 10.69
C PRO A 276 -6.63 17.13 11.47
N HIS A 277 -7.12 17.19 12.71
CA HIS A 277 -7.29 16.04 13.61
C HIS A 277 -8.75 15.83 14.03
N ASN A 278 -9.68 16.53 13.37
CA ASN A 278 -11.10 16.34 13.60
C ASN A 278 -11.59 15.08 12.90
N PRO A 279 -12.70 14.51 13.36
CA PRO A 279 -13.39 13.45 12.65
C PRO A 279 -13.80 13.88 11.23
N GLY A 280 -13.83 12.92 10.31
CA GLY A 280 -14.19 13.11 8.90
C GLY A 280 -13.09 13.72 8.02
N ILE A 281 -11.84 13.75 8.49
CA ILE A 281 -10.69 14.16 7.67
C ILE A 281 -9.36 13.51 8.11
N LEU A 282 -9.28 13.04 9.36
CA LEU A 282 -8.04 12.50 9.91
C LEU A 282 -7.62 11.21 9.21
N ASP A 283 -8.55 10.42 8.70
CA ASP A 283 -8.28 9.21 7.92
C ASP A 283 -7.49 9.53 6.65
N GLU A 284 -7.92 10.53 5.91
CA GLU A 284 -7.25 11.04 4.71
C GLU A 284 -5.85 11.56 5.02
N VAL A 285 -5.69 12.32 6.11
CA VAL A 285 -4.37 12.82 6.56
C VAL A 285 -3.42 11.65 6.86
N ILE A 286 -3.90 10.58 7.49
CA ILE A 286 -3.08 9.39 7.77
C ILE A 286 -2.60 8.76 6.46
N VAL A 287 -3.50 8.59 5.50
CA VAL A 287 -3.16 7.98 4.21
C VAL A 287 -2.18 8.83 3.42
N ASP A 288 -2.34 10.15 3.41
CA ASP A 288 -1.40 11.06 2.77
C ASP A 288 0.00 11.00 3.41
N LEU A 289 0.09 11.01 4.75
CA LEU A 289 1.37 10.92 5.45
C LEU A 289 2.08 9.59 5.20
N VAL A 290 1.35 8.47 5.17
CA VAL A 290 1.95 7.15 4.81
C VAL A 290 2.35 7.11 3.34
N SER A 291 1.59 7.75 2.45
CA SER A 291 1.97 7.87 1.03
C SER A 291 3.28 8.61 0.85
N VAL A 292 3.55 9.64 1.68
CA VAL A 292 4.81 10.40 1.64
C VAL A 292 5.95 9.66 2.34
N ALA A 293 5.67 8.99 3.46
CA ALA A 293 6.70 8.34 4.27
C ALA A 293 7.14 6.97 3.73
N GLU A 294 6.33 6.31 2.89
CA GLU A 294 6.61 5.00 2.27
C GLU A 294 7.28 3.96 3.21
N PRO A 295 6.70 3.66 4.39
CA PRO A 295 7.34 2.81 5.39
C PRO A 295 7.46 1.34 4.97
N ASP A 296 8.62 0.74 5.28
CA ASP A 296 8.98 -0.61 4.81
C ASP A 296 8.45 -1.74 5.70
N PHE A 297 8.30 -1.47 7.00
CA PHE A 297 7.91 -2.51 7.96
C PHE A 297 7.23 -1.96 9.20
N ALA A 298 6.31 -2.73 9.78
CA ALA A 298 5.66 -2.42 11.05
C ALA A 298 5.81 -3.56 12.05
N ILE A 299 6.07 -3.18 13.32
CA ILE A 299 6.11 -4.08 14.47
C ILE A 299 5.28 -3.44 15.58
N VAL A 300 4.05 -3.91 15.75
CA VAL A 300 3.10 -3.41 16.73
C VAL A 300 3.44 -3.93 18.11
N ASP A 301 3.65 -3.00 19.04
CA ASP A 301 3.61 -3.28 20.47
C ASP A 301 2.15 -3.45 20.91
N ALA A 302 1.76 -4.71 21.08
CA ALA A 302 0.50 -5.10 21.70
C ALA A 302 0.77 -5.87 22.99
N ILE A 303 1.79 -5.48 23.78
CA ILE A 303 2.01 -6.05 25.12
C ILE A 303 0.93 -5.52 26.06
N ILE A 304 0.75 -4.20 26.07
CA ILE A 304 -0.36 -3.53 26.77
C ILE A 304 -1.01 -2.58 25.77
N GLY A 305 -2.26 -2.87 25.41
CA GLY A 305 -3.09 -1.97 24.61
C GLY A 305 -3.96 -1.07 25.49
N MET A 306 -4.68 -0.15 24.85
CA MET A 306 -5.66 0.73 25.53
C MET A 306 -7.03 0.60 24.86
N GLU A 307 -8.04 0.15 25.61
CA GLU A 307 -9.42 0.15 25.16
C GLU A 307 -10.14 1.44 25.55
N LYS A 308 -11.34 1.65 24.98
CA LYS A 308 -12.26 2.77 25.23
C LYS A 308 -11.74 4.16 24.81
N ALA A 309 -10.47 4.48 24.99
CA ALA A 309 -9.84 5.72 24.56
C ALA A 309 -8.32 5.55 24.40
N LYS A 310 -7.64 6.61 23.95
CA LYS A 310 -6.21 6.54 23.57
C LYS A 310 -5.24 6.71 24.74
N THR A 311 -5.69 7.31 25.84
CA THR A 311 -4.90 7.64 27.03
C THR A 311 -5.77 7.54 28.27
N ASP A 312 -5.14 7.38 29.44
CA ASP A 312 -5.84 7.31 30.73
C ASP A 312 -6.51 8.64 31.11
N GLU A 313 -5.98 9.76 30.62
CA GLU A 313 -6.58 11.10 30.74
C GLU A 313 -7.91 11.23 29.96
N ASP A 314 -8.11 10.40 28.93
CA ASP A 314 -9.34 10.33 28.13
C ASP A 314 -10.25 9.17 28.59
N ASP A 315 -10.11 8.72 29.84
CA ASP A 315 -10.79 7.56 30.43
C ASP A 315 -10.49 6.21 29.76
N GLY A 316 -9.33 6.09 29.10
CA GLY A 316 -8.84 4.85 28.50
C GLY A 316 -8.48 3.80 29.56
N VAL A 317 -8.64 2.53 29.20
CA VAL A 317 -8.38 1.40 30.10
C VAL A 317 -7.32 0.49 29.52
N ARG A 318 -6.28 0.22 30.31
CA ARG A 318 -5.18 -0.68 29.90
C ARG A 318 -5.67 -2.11 29.83
N VAL A 319 -5.35 -2.77 28.72
CA VAL A 319 -5.62 -4.19 28.51
C VAL A 319 -4.29 -4.88 28.23
N ARG A 320 -3.90 -5.81 29.11
CA ARG A 320 -2.73 -6.64 28.86
C ARG A 320 -3.08 -7.67 27.80
N LEU A 321 -2.37 -7.58 26.69
CA LEU A 321 -2.49 -8.48 25.56
C LEU A 321 -1.28 -9.42 25.53
N ASN A 322 -0.06 -8.95 25.82
CA ASN A 322 1.17 -9.75 25.66
C ASN A 322 1.29 -10.34 24.23
N SER A 323 1.06 -9.54 23.21
CA SER A 323 1.18 -9.87 21.78
C SER A 323 2.17 -8.97 21.04
N ILE A 324 2.71 -9.46 19.92
CA ILE A 324 3.38 -8.68 18.88
C ILE A 324 2.72 -9.01 17.54
N ILE A 325 2.50 -7.98 16.73
CA ILE A 325 2.01 -8.08 15.35
C ILE A 325 3.09 -7.48 14.45
N ALA A 326 3.45 -8.14 13.36
CA ALA A 326 4.51 -7.65 12.49
C ALA A 326 4.19 -7.89 11.02
N GLY A 327 4.62 -6.98 10.14
CA GLY A 327 4.40 -7.13 8.71
C GLY A 327 4.95 -5.97 7.88
N PRO A 328 5.27 -6.22 6.60
CA PRO A 328 5.71 -5.19 5.66
C PRO A 328 4.56 -4.38 5.07
N ASP A 329 3.35 -4.92 5.07
CA ASP A 329 2.14 -4.24 4.60
C ASP A 329 1.43 -3.63 5.81
N LEU A 330 1.56 -2.31 5.99
CA LEU A 330 0.98 -1.59 7.11
C LEU A 330 -0.55 -1.65 7.12
N VAL A 331 -1.19 -1.68 5.94
CA VAL A 331 -2.64 -1.79 5.82
C VAL A 331 -3.08 -3.16 6.35
N ALA A 332 -2.35 -4.22 5.96
CA ALA A 332 -2.64 -5.57 6.44
C ALA A 332 -2.36 -5.74 7.94
N VAL A 333 -1.29 -5.13 8.46
CA VAL A 333 -0.96 -5.13 9.89
C VAL A 333 -2.06 -4.46 10.70
N ASP A 334 -2.56 -3.30 10.26
CA ASP A 334 -3.66 -2.61 10.94
C ASP A 334 -4.98 -3.37 10.80
N ALA A 335 -5.26 -3.99 9.66
CA ALA A 335 -6.43 -4.85 9.49
C ALA A 335 -6.44 -6.05 10.45
N VAL A 336 -5.31 -6.77 10.56
CA VAL A 336 -5.16 -7.87 11.53
C VAL A 336 -5.28 -7.37 12.97
N SER A 337 -4.73 -6.19 13.24
CA SER A 337 -4.83 -5.56 14.56
C SER A 337 -6.27 -5.22 14.93
N ALA A 338 -7.05 -4.66 13.98
CA ALA A 338 -8.47 -4.38 14.15
C ALA A 338 -9.25 -5.67 14.48
N GLN A 339 -9.03 -6.74 13.72
CA GLN A 339 -9.67 -8.04 14.00
C GLN A 339 -9.29 -8.58 15.37
N MET A 340 -8.02 -8.46 15.77
CA MET A 340 -7.55 -8.94 17.07
C MET A 340 -8.28 -8.25 18.23
N ILE A 341 -8.67 -6.98 18.08
CA ILE A 341 -9.39 -6.24 19.12
C ILE A 341 -10.93 -6.25 18.96
N GLY A 342 -11.45 -7.03 18.00
CA GLY A 342 -12.88 -7.19 17.77
C GLY A 342 -13.52 -6.13 16.89
N PHE A 343 -12.72 -5.34 16.16
CA PHE A 343 -13.19 -4.39 15.14
C PHE A 343 -13.23 -5.07 13.78
N ASN A 344 -14.22 -4.70 12.96
CA ASN A 344 -14.23 -5.08 11.56
C ASN A 344 -13.26 -4.15 10.79
N PRO A 345 -12.26 -4.66 10.05
CA PRO A 345 -11.30 -3.82 9.32
C PRO A 345 -11.98 -2.89 8.31
N ALA A 346 -13.10 -3.32 7.74
CA ALA A 346 -13.86 -2.52 6.79
C ALA A 346 -14.65 -1.36 7.44
N ASP A 347 -14.61 -1.29 8.77
CA ASP A 347 -15.14 -0.18 9.56
C ASP A 347 -14.09 0.91 9.82
N ILE A 348 -12.81 0.64 9.52
CA ILE A 348 -11.71 1.58 9.70
C ILE A 348 -11.41 2.28 8.38
N GLU A 349 -11.79 3.55 8.29
CA GLU A 349 -11.82 4.29 7.03
C GLU A 349 -10.45 4.44 6.38
N TYR A 350 -9.42 4.78 7.14
CA TYR A 350 -8.08 4.91 6.58
C TYR A 350 -7.57 3.60 5.94
N LEU A 351 -8.07 2.41 6.32
CA LEU A 351 -7.72 1.14 5.65
C LEU A 351 -8.36 1.04 4.27
N SER A 352 -9.65 1.37 4.16
CA SER A 352 -10.37 1.41 2.89
C SER A 352 -9.73 2.42 1.92
N LEU A 353 -9.41 3.62 2.40
CA LEU A 353 -8.77 4.67 1.62
C LEU A 353 -7.34 4.31 1.18
N ALA A 354 -6.57 3.67 2.06
CA ALA A 354 -5.22 3.20 1.75
C ALA A 354 -5.22 2.08 0.71
N ALA A 355 -6.16 1.12 0.83
CA ALA A 355 -6.30 0.05 -0.14
C ALA A 355 -6.74 0.59 -1.51
N TYR A 356 -7.67 1.55 -1.55
CA TYR A 356 -8.08 2.23 -2.79
C TYR A 356 -6.90 2.98 -3.44
N LYS A 357 -6.03 3.59 -2.64
CA LYS A 357 -4.82 4.26 -3.12
C LYS A 357 -3.68 3.28 -3.49
N GLY A 358 -3.86 1.99 -3.22
CA GLY A 358 -2.88 0.95 -3.56
C GLY A 358 -1.72 0.80 -2.57
N LEU A 359 -1.85 1.33 -1.34
CA LEU A 359 -0.79 1.29 -0.33
C LEU A 359 -0.65 -0.06 0.38
N GLY A 360 -1.63 -0.96 0.25
CA GLY A 360 -1.62 -2.26 0.90
C GLY A 360 -2.96 -2.97 0.86
N GLN A 361 -3.05 -4.10 1.56
CA GLN A 361 -4.22 -4.99 1.54
C GLN A 361 -5.08 -4.83 2.79
N ALA A 362 -6.34 -4.41 2.61
CA ALA A 362 -7.32 -4.30 3.68
C ALA A 362 -8.32 -5.47 3.75
N ASP A 363 -8.49 -6.26 2.67
CA ASP A 363 -9.42 -7.41 2.65
C ASP A 363 -8.81 -8.59 3.44
N PRO A 364 -9.40 -9.02 4.58
CA PRO A 364 -8.89 -10.13 5.36
C PRO A 364 -8.80 -11.45 4.57
N GLY A 365 -9.62 -11.64 3.54
CA GLY A 365 -9.54 -12.81 2.65
C GLY A 365 -8.21 -12.90 1.87
N ASN A 366 -7.51 -11.79 1.74
CA ASN A 366 -6.22 -11.67 1.07
C ASN A 366 -5.06 -11.43 2.06
N ILE A 367 -5.29 -11.60 3.36
CA ILE A 367 -4.26 -11.48 4.40
C ILE A 367 -4.01 -12.84 5.03
N LYS A 368 -2.76 -13.27 5.02
CA LYS A 368 -2.31 -14.52 5.65
C LYS A 368 -1.66 -14.23 6.99
N VAL A 369 -2.37 -14.56 8.07
CA VAL A 369 -1.82 -14.52 9.44
C VAL A 369 -0.95 -15.76 9.69
N LYS A 370 0.25 -15.56 10.22
CA LYS A 370 1.21 -16.62 10.58
C LYS A 370 1.66 -16.48 12.04
N GLY A 371 1.94 -17.61 12.68
CA GLY A 371 2.15 -17.69 14.13
C GLY A 371 0.90 -18.28 14.78
N GLN A 372 0.34 -17.58 15.75
CA GLN A 372 -0.98 -17.90 16.32
C GLN A 372 -2.10 -17.32 15.46
N THR A 373 -3.29 -17.90 15.57
CA THR A 373 -4.47 -17.42 14.86
C THR A 373 -5.16 -16.30 15.62
N LEU A 374 -5.99 -15.52 14.92
CA LEU A 374 -6.81 -14.48 15.55
C LEU A 374 -7.73 -15.07 16.62
N GLU A 375 -8.30 -16.26 16.41
CA GLU A 375 -9.19 -16.91 17.38
C GLU A 375 -8.48 -17.22 18.71
N GLN A 376 -7.16 -17.41 18.69
CA GLN A 376 -6.38 -17.69 19.89
C GLN A 376 -6.07 -16.42 20.68
N LEU A 377 -5.86 -15.28 20.01
CA LEU A 377 -5.35 -14.06 20.63
C LEU A 377 -6.36 -12.92 20.72
N ALA A 378 -7.51 -13.04 20.05
CA ALA A 378 -8.48 -11.96 19.99
C ALA A 378 -9.09 -11.65 21.36
N VAL A 379 -9.15 -10.36 21.67
CA VAL A 379 -9.76 -9.82 22.89
C VAL A 379 -10.61 -8.63 22.46
N ARG A 380 -11.91 -8.66 22.73
CA ARG A 380 -12.80 -7.54 22.37
C ARG A 380 -12.46 -6.33 23.23
N PHE A 381 -12.05 -5.24 22.60
CA PHE A 381 -11.86 -3.96 23.26
C PHE A 381 -13.19 -3.22 23.35
N GLU A 382 -13.45 -2.58 24.49
CA GLU A 382 -14.51 -1.58 24.56
C GLU A 382 -14.25 -0.47 23.53
N LYS A 383 -15.26 -0.16 22.71
CA LYS A 383 -15.16 0.90 21.71
C LYS A 383 -15.18 2.28 22.35
N TYR A 384 -14.86 3.30 21.55
CA TYR A 384 -15.01 4.68 22.02
C TYR A 384 -16.48 4.96 22.37
N PRO A 385 -16.80 5.57 23.53
CA PRO A 385 -18.19 5.70 23.96
C PRO A 385 -19.03 6.57 23.01
N ALA A 386 -20.14 6.02 22.49
CA ALA A 386 -21.07 6.72 21.59
C ALA A 386 -21.63 8.03 22.17
N GLY A 387 -21.77 8.12 23.50
CA GLY A 387 -22.28 9.30 24.19
C GLY A 387 -21.32 10.49 24.23
N ASN A 388 -20.08 10.34 23.76
CA ASN A 388 -19.11 11.42 23.74
C ASN A 388 -19.46 12.45 22.64
N ARG A 389 -19.58 13.72 23.03
CA ARG A 389 -20.03 14.79 22.14
C ARG A 389 -19.03 15.18 21.05
N TYR A 390 -17.74 14.86 21.21
CA TYR A 390 -16.69 15.26 20.27
C TYR A 390 -16.40 14.18 19.21
N TYR A 391 -16.53 12.90 19.58
CA TYR A 391 -16.02 11.79 18.75
C TYR A 391 -16.97 10.59 18.66
N GLY A 392 -18.07 10.57 19.42
CA GLY A 392 -18.94 9.39 19.58
C GLY A 392 -19.61 8.91 18.29
N GLU A 393 -19.71 9.76 17.26
CA GLU A 393 -20.29 9.42 15.96
C GLU A 393 -19.24 8.93 14.93
N HIS A 394 -17.94 8.88 15.23
CA HIS A 394 -16.93 8.50 14.22
C HIS A 394 -16.04 7.33 14.65
N GLY A 395 -15.76 7.18 15.94
CA GLY A 395 -14.93 6.07 16.46
C GLY A 395 -15.71 4.94 17.12
N HIS A 396 -17.04 4.98 17.07
CA HIS A 396 -17.89 3.99 17.74
C HIS A 396 -18.47 2.94 16.77
N TYR A 397 -18.90 3.35 15.58
CA TYR A 397 -19.51 2.47 14.60
C TYR A 397 -18.74 2.48 13.29
N GLY A 398 -19.00 1.48 12.46
CA GLY A 398 -18.33 1.28 11.19
C GLY A 398 -18.85 2.06 10.01
N GLN A 399 -18.19 1.84 8.87
CA GLN A 399 -18.52 2.51 7.61
C GLN A 399 -19.80 1.94 7.00
N GLY A 400 -20.74 2.85 6.70
CA GLY A 400 -21.96 2.57 5.97
C GLY A 400 -21.74 2.44 4.47
N CYS A 401 -22.85 2.39 3.73
CA CYS A 401 -22.79 2.41 2.27
C CYS A 401 -22.52 3.83 1.78
N ARG A 402 -21.45 4.03 1.01
CA ARG A 402 -21.02 5.33 0.49
C ARG A 402 -21.06 5.47 -1.02
N THR A 403 -21.34 4.38 -1.74
CA THR A 403 -21.47 4.39 -3.20
C THR A 403 -22.93 4.19 -3.57
N TRP A 404 -23.51 5.15 -4.29
CA TRP A 404 -24.93 5.18 -4.60
C TRP A 404 -25.19 5.59 -6.05
N LEU A 405 -26.27 5.07 -6.62
CA LEU A 405 -26.97 5.71 -7.74
C LEU A 405 -28.07 6.58 -7.16
N LEU A 406 -28.20 7.81 -7.65
CA LEU A 406 -29.18 8.77 -7.18
C LEU A 406 -30.19 9.09 -8.28
N ARG A 407 -31.45 9.26 -7.91
CA ARG A 407 -32.52 9.69 -8.82
C ARG A 407 -33.43 10.69 -8.14
N GLY A 408 -33.72 11.79 -8.85
CA GLY A 408 -34.41 12.97 -8.33
C GLY A 408 -33.55 14.22 -8.53
N PRO A 409 -33.85 15.33 -7.82
CA PRO A 409 -34.90 15.47 -6.81
C PRO A 409 -36.29 15.52 -7.45
N PHE A 410 -37.25 14.81 -6.88
CA PHE A 410 -38.66 14.82 -7.28
C PHE A 410 -39.44 15.86 -6.47
N ASP A 411 -40.20 16.70 -7.15
CA ASP A 411 -41.07 17.71 -6.51
C ASP A 411 -42.21 17.04 -5.73
N ARG A 412 -42.20 17.20 -4.40
CA ARG A 412 -43.20 16.56 -3.52
C ARG A 412 -44.59 17.16 -3.64
N THR A 413 -44.75 18.33 -4.27
CA THR A 413 -46.10 18.86 -4.57
C THR A 413 -46.85 17.99 -5.58
N GLN A 414 -46.13 17.14 -6.31
CA GLN A 414 -46.67 16.21 -7.31
C GLN A 414 -46.92 14.81 -6.72
N GLU A 415 -46.64 14.60 -5.42
CA GLU A 415 -46.82 13.33 -4.75
C GLU A 415 -48.31 12.95 -4.71
N VAL A 416 -48.62 11.78 -5.27
CA VAL A 416 -49.96 11.20 -5.18
C VAL A 416 -50.03 10.33 -3.94
N ALA A 417 -51.07 10.52 -3.12
CA ALA A 417 -51.25 9.78 -1.89
C ALA A 417 -51.15 8.25 -2.12
N ASN A 418 -50.21 7.61 -1.42
CA ASN A 418 -49.88 6.17 -1.49
C ASN A 418 -49.22 5.69 -2.80
N ALA A 419 -48.61 6.57 -3.59
CA ALA A 419 -47.81 6.20 -4.75
C ALA A 419 -46.36 6.71 -4.61
N GLU A 420 -45.40 5.87 -4.99
CA GLU A 420 -43.99 6.25 -5.10
C GLU A 420 -43.70 6.84 -6.49
N PHE A 421 -42.66 7.68 -6.59
CA PHE A 421 -42.25 8.32 -7.85
C PHE A 421 -41.62 7.32 -8.83
N ILE A 422 -41.14 6.18 -8.32
CA ILE A 422 -40.49 5.13 -9.11
C ILE A 422 -41.12 3.76 -8.80
N ASP A 423 -40.90 2.78 -9.68
CA ASP A 423 -41.26 1.39 -9.41
C ASP A 423 -40.28 0.77 -8.41
N ILE A 424 -40.75 0.55 -7.18
CA ILE A 424 -39.93 -0.01 -6.09
C ILE A 424 -39.50 -1.46 -6.36
N GLN A 425 -40.32 -2.25 -7.08
CA GLN A 425 -40.00 -3.65 -7.36
C GLN A 425 -38.97 -3.77 -8.48
N ASN A 426 -38.97 -2.82 -9.42
CA ASN A 426 -38.03 -2.78 -10.52
C ASN A 426 -37.57 -1.34 -10.80
N PRO A 427 -36.66 -0.78 -9.98
CA PRO A 427 -36.28 0.63 -10.05
C PRO A 427 -35.52 1.02 -11.33
N GLY A 428 -35.04 0.04 -12.11
CA GLY A 428 -34.26 0.28 -13.33
C GLY A 428 -32.94 1.02 -13.07
N ALA A 429 -32.37 0.86 -11.87
CA ALA A 429 -31.19 1.59 -11.42
C ALA A 429 -29.94 1.12 -12.16
N LEU A 430 -29.67 1.73 -13.31
CA LEU A 430 -28.44 1.55 -14.09
C LEU A 430 -27.71 2.89 -14.19
N PRO A 431 -26.37 2.92 -14.05
CA PRO A 431 -25.65 4.18 -14.04
C PRO A 431 -25.87 4.99 -15.32
N GLY A 432 -26.36 6.22 -15.17
CA GLY A 432 -26.64 7.15 -16.28
C GLY A 432 -27.87 6.84 -17.13
N GLN A 433 -28.75 5.91 -16.73
CA GLN A 433 -29.97 5.56 -17.47
C GLN A 433 -31.22 5.89 -16.67
N ASP A 434 -32.34 6.19 -17.36
CA ASP A 434 -33.65 6.45 -16.75
C ASP A 434 -33.62 7.47 -15.59
N ASP A 435 -32.84 8.54 -15.77
CA ASP A 435 -32.59 9.63 -14.81
C ASP A 435 -31.82 9.22 -13.54
N TRP A 436 -31.25 8.02 -13.50
CA TRP A 436 -30.25 7.66 -12.49
C TRP A 436 -28.91 8.34 -12.80
N SER A 437 -28.24 8.80 -11.76
CA SER A 437 -26.88 9.34 -11.85
C SER A 437 -25.90 8.26 -12.35
N GLN A 438 -24.69 8.69 -12.71
CA GLN A 438 -23.54 7.78 -12.66
C GLN A 438 -23.30 7.31 -11.21
N SER A 439 -22.40 6.34 -11.01
CA SER A 439 -21.97 5.97 -9.66
C SER A 439 -21.44 7.19 -8.91
N VAL A 440 -22.02 7.49 -7.75
CA VAL A 440 -21.58 8.59 -6.88
C VAL A 440 -20.94 8.00 -5.63
N TYR A 441 -19.69 8.37 -5.36
CA TYR A 441 -19.02 8.06 -4.11
C TYR A 441 -19.09 9.26 -3.16
N PHE A 442 -19.47 9.02 -1.91
CA PHE A 442 -19.45 10.00 -0.83
C PHE A 442 -18.27 9.70 0.10
N HIS A 443 -17.54 10.74 0.51
CA HIS A 443 -16.40 10.59 1.42
C HIS A 443 -16.81 10.56 2.91
N ASP A 444 -18.10 10.49 3.22
CA ASP A 444 -18.64 10.44 4.58
C ASP A 444 -19.85 9.49 4.60
N ASP A 445 -20.11 8.83 5.74
CA ASP A 445 -21.30 8.00 5.97
C ASP A 445 -22.58 8.85 6.09
N LYS A 446 -22.42 10.15 6.32
CA LYS A 446 -23.47 11.13 6.24
C LYS A 446 -23.61 11.62 4.80
N ILE A 447 -24.52 10.99 4.06
CA ILE A 447 -24.78 11.26 2.65
C ILE A 447 -25.44 12.64 2.50
N ASP A 448 -24.63 13.65 2.17
CA ASP A 448 -25.04 15.05 2.02
C ASP A 448 -25.66 15.29 0.63
N LEU A 449 -26.97 15.06 0.54
CA LEU A 449 -27.76 15.32 -0.67
C LEU A 449 -28.00 16.81 -0.91
N ASP A 450 -27.87 17.62 0.15
CA ASP A 450 -28.02 19.08 0.10
C ASP A 450 -26.93 19.69 -0.79
N LYS A 451 -25.68 19.32 -0.50
CA LYS A 451 -24.52 19.72 -1.28
C LYS A 451 -24.54 19.15 -2.70
N TYR A 452 -24.97 17.89 -2.87
CA TYR A 452 -24.97 17.24 -4.18
C TYR A 452 -25.99 17.86 -5.15
N PHE A 453 -27.19 18.19 -4.68
CA PHE A 453 -28.28 18.73 -5.50
C PHE A 453 -28.44 20.26 -5.42
N ASP A 454 -27.48 20.96 -4.83
CA ASP A 454 -27.45 22.44 -4.69
C ASP A 454 -28.67 23.01 -3.93
N ASP A 455 -28.80 22.65 -2.65
CA ASP A 455 -29.83 23.11 -1.69
C ASP A 455 -31.29 22.90 -2.19
N PRO A 456 -31.68 21.64 -2.49
CA PRO A 456 -33.03 21.36 -2.95
C PRO A 456 -34.05 21.49 -1.81
N PHE A 457 -35.28 21.93 -2.12
CA PHE A 457 -36.35 22.09 -1.13
C PHE A 457 -37.64 21.38 -1.57
N ASP A 458 -38.47 20.99 -0.59
CA ASP A 458 -39.75 20.29 -0.80
C ASP A 458 -39.66 19.16 -1.85
N CYS A 459 -38.65 18.29 -1.71
CA CYS A 459 -38.32 17.27 -2.69
C CYS A 459 -38.11 15.88 -2.08
N ALA A 460 -38.07 14.85 -2.92
CA ALA A 460 -37.69 13.48 -2.56
C ALA A 460 -36.57 12.99 -3.48
N VAL A 461 -35.60 12.28 -2.92
CA VAL A 461 -34.50 11.65 -3.67
C VAL A 461 -34.49 10.16 -3.37
N TYR A 462 -34.23 9.35 -4.40
CA TYR A 462 -34.00 7.93 -4.27
C TYR A 462 -32.51 7.64 -4.40
N ALA A 463 -31.97 6.82 -3.50
CA ALA A 463 -30.62 6.30 -3.54
C ALA A 463 -30.66 4.78 -3.64
N TYR A 464 -29.92 4.20 -4.59
CA TYR A 464 -29.88 2.77 -4.86
C TYR A 464 -28.45 2.22 -4.80
N ALA A 465 -28.30 1.07 -4.15
CA ALA A 465 -27.06 0.29 -4.12
C ALA A 465 -27.38 -1.21 -4.06
N GLU A 466 -26.39 -2.04 -4.37
CA GLU A 466 -26.42 -3.49 -4.15
C GLU A 466 -25.35 -3.87 -3.13
N PHE A 467 -25.51 -5.01 -2.47
CA PHE A 467 -24.43 -5.60 -1.69
C PHE A 467 -24.48 -7.12 -1.71
N ASP A 468 -23.30 -7.75 -1.74
CA ASP A 468 -23.16 -9.19 -1.56
C ASP A 468 -22.91 -9.50 -0.08
N ALA A 469 -23.68 -10.46 0.45
CA ALA A 469 -23.51 -10.97 1.81
C ALA A 469 -23.01 -12.43 1.78
N PRO A 470 -22.00 -12.78 2.59
CA PRO A 470 -21.39 -14.11 2.55
C PRO A 470 -22.32 -15.22 3.07
N GLN A 471 -23.31 -14.86 3.89
CA GLN A 471 -24.30 -15.78 4.43
C GLN A 471 -25.60 -15.03 4.78
N ALA A 472 -26.71 -15.77 4.77
CA ALA A 472 -27.99 -15.26 5.25
C ALA A 472 -27.96 -15.13 6.78
N GLN A 473 -28.39 -13.98 7.31
CA GLN A 473 -28.37 -13.70 8.74
C GLN A 473 -29.31 -12.55 9.12
N GLU A 474 -29.65 -12.48 10.41
CA GLU A 474 -30.29 -11.31 10.99
C GLU A 474 -29.25 -10.21 11.23
N ALA A 475 -29.64 -8.95 11.00
CA ALA A 475 -28.79 -7.78 11.17
C ALA A 475 -29.61 -6.59 11.69
N GLU A 476 -28.93 -5.58 12.24
CA GLU A 476 -29.54 -4.29 12.55
C GLU A 476 -29.31 -3.30 11.40
N LEU A 477 -30.38 -2.71 10.89
CA LEU A 477 -30.29 -1.63 9.91
C LEU A 477 -30.20 -0.29 10.64
N TRP A 478 -28.99 0.23 10.83
CA TRP A 478 -28.75 1.50 11.51
C TRP A 478 -29.04 2.66 10.55
N LEU A 479 -29.95 3.56 10.95
CA LEU A 479 -30.46 4.62 10.10
C LEU A 479 -30.37 5.98 10.79
N GLY A 480 -29.94 6.99 10.05
CA GLY A 480 -29.96 8.40 10.46
C GLY A 480 -30.57 9.28 9.38
N SER A 481 -31.38 10.27 9.77
CA SER A 481 -31.93 11.27 8.84
C SER A 481 -32.38 12.52 9.59
N ASP A 482 -32.26 13.71 8.98
CA ASP A 482 -32.90 14.93 9.50
C ASP A 482 -34.42 14.96 9.18
N GLU A 483 -34.87 14.27 8.12
CA GLU A 483 -36.28 14.25 7.70
C GLU A 483 -36.77 12.83 7.34
N GLY A 484 -37.83 12.74 6.53
CA GLY A 484 -38.49 11.48 6.19
C GLY A 484 -37.53 10.53 5.48
N LEU A 485 -37.58 9.25 5.86
CA LEU A 485 -36.70 8.23 5.32
C LEU A 485 -37.48 6.92 5.20
N ARG A 486 -37.52 6.35 3.99
CA ARG A 486 -38.08 5.03 3.72
C ARG A 486 -37.00 4.15 3.11
N VAL A 487 -36.96 2.89 3.52
CA VAL A 487 -35.96 1.92 3.06
C VAL A 487 -36.62 0.63 2.64
N TRP A 488 -36.21 0.14 1.47
CA TRP A 488 -36.58 -1.17 0.94
C TRP A 488 -35.34 -2.03 0.78
N LEU A 489 -35.43 -3.25 1.30
CA LEU A 489 -34.43 -4.30 1.12
C LEU A 489 -35.05 -5.40 0.25
N ASN A 490 -34.42 -5.70 -0.88
CA ASN A 490 -34.92 -6.72 -1.82
C ASN A 490 -36.39 -6.50 -2.25
N GLY A 491 -36.79 -5.23 -2.43
CA GLY A 491 -38.15 -4.83 -2.80
C GLY A 491 -39.17 -4.85 -1.65
N GLU A 492 -38.79 -5.29 -0.45
CA GLU A 492 -39.65 -5.28 0.74
C GLU A 492 -39.36 -4.04 1.59
N GLN A 493 -40.40 -3.31 1.98
CA GLN A 493 -40.25 -2.13 2.85
C GLN A 493 -39.87 -2.59 4.26
N VAL A 494 -38.66 -2.23 4.70
CA VAL A 494 -38.13 -2.61 6.01
C VAL A 494 -38.14 -1.46 7.00
N TYR A 495 -38.30 -0.22 6.53
CA TYR A 495 -38.34 0.96 7.39
C TYR A 495 -39.14 2.10 6.76
N ASP A 496 -39.83 2.87 7.62
CA ASP A 496 -40.58 4.06 7.24
C ASP A 496 -40.63 5.04 8.42
N HIS A 497 -40.00 6.19 8.23
CA HIS A 497 -40.10 7.34 9.12
C HIS A 497 -40.65 8.53 8.36
N ALA A 498 -41.71 9.13 8.91
CA ALA A 498 -42.28 10.37 8.44
C ALA A 498 -42.06 11.49 9.47
N GLY A 499 -41.68 12.67 8.99
CA GLY A 499 -41.53 13.88 9.81
C GLY A 499 -40.08 14.38 9.86
N ARG A 500 -39.86 15.40 10.70
CA ARG A 500 -38.57 16.05 10.89
C ARG A 500 -37.99 15.67 12.24
N ARG A 501 -36.69 15.42 12.29
CA ARG A 501 -35.92 15.11 13.49
C ARG A 501 -34.50 15.67 13.36
N ARG A 502 -33.64 15.36 14.33
CA ARG A 502 -32.21 15.65 14.22
C ARG A 502 -31.49 14.36 13.84
N HIS A 503 -30.70 14.42 12.77
CA HIS A 503 -29.84 13.35 12.30
C HIS A 503 -28.93 12.89 13.44
N ARG A 504 -28.95 11.58 13.69
CA ARG A 504 -27.98 10.83 14.49
C ARG A 504 -27.88 9.44 13.87
N LEU A 505 -26.72 8.78 13.97
CA LEU A 505 -26.60 7.38 13.61
C LEU A 505 -26.27 6.56 14.88
N PRO A 506 -27.12 5.58 15.25
CA PRO A 506 -28.46 5.34 14.75
C PRO A 506 -29.50 6.30 15.38
N ASN A 507 -30.40 6.85 14.57
CA ASN A 507 -31.70 7.32 15.05
C ASN A 507 -32.59 6.11 15.36
N ASP A 508 -32.61 5.13 14.45
CA ASP A 508 -33.32 3.86 14.58
C ASP A 508 -32.43 2.70 14.13
N ARG A 509 -32.75 1.50 14.64
CA ARG A 509 -32.03 0.25 14.34
C ARG A 509 -32.98 -0.96 14.20
N PRO A 510 -33.94 -0.96 13.26
CA PRO A 510 -34.81 -2.12 13.06
C PRO A 510 -34.01 -3.38 12.71
N LEU A 511 -34.51 -4.53 13.15
CA LEU A 511 -33.99 -5.83 12.73
C LEU A 511 -34.41 -6.11 11.29
N ILE A 512 -33.47 -6.59 10.49
CA ILE A 512 -33.66 -6.98 9.09
C ILE A 512 -33.11 -8.37 8.85
N GLN A 513 -33.57 -9.00 7.76
CA GLN A 513 -33.07 -10.30 7.30
C GLN A 513 -32.27 -10.12 6.01
N VAL A 514 -30.96 -10.34 6.11
CA VAL A 514 -30.04 -10.31 4.97
C VAL A 514 -30.02 -11.69 4.31
N ARG A 515 -30.08 -11.74 2.98
CA ARG A 515 -30.01 -13.00 2.21
C ARG A 515 -28.56 -13.27 1.83
N GLU A 516 -28.17 -14.54 1.72
CA GLU A 516 -26.89 -14.92 1.15
C GLU A 516 -26.81 -14.49 -0.34
N GLY A 517 -25.64 -14.01 -0.75
CA GLY A 517 -25.41 -13.45 -2.08
C GLY A 517 -25.91 -12.02 -2.23
N ARG A 518 -26.37 -11.68 -3.43
CA ARG A 518 -26.73 -10.31 -3.79
C ARG A 518 -28.04 -9.86 -3.14
N ASN A 519 -28.01 -8.67 -2.56
CA ASN A 519 -29.14 -7.95 -2.01
C ASN A 519 -29.25 -6.56 -2.66
N SER A 520 -30.46 -6.09 -2.89
CA SER A 520 -30.71 -4.73 -3.38
C SER A 520 -31.18 -3.82 -2.26
N LEU A 521 -30.65 -2.61 -2.21
CA LEU A 521 -30.98 -1.59 -1.21
C LEU A 521 -31.48 -0.33 -1.91
N LEU A 522 -32.71 0.08 -1.59
CA LEU A 522 -33.31 1.31 -2.10
C LEU A 522 -33.72 2.19 -0.92
N VAL A 523 -33.30 3.44 -0.94
CA VAL A 523 -33.61 4.45 0.07
C VAL A 523 -34.35 5.59 -0.59
N ARG A 524 -35.43 6.07 0.03
CA ARG A 524 -36.06 7.35 -0.30
C ARG A 524 -35.83 8.31 0.86
N ALA A 525 -35.13 9.40 0.59
CA ALA A 525 -34.94 10.50 1.52
C ALA A 525 -35.85 11.66 1.11
N ASP A 526 -36.68 12.14 2.04
CA ASP A 526 -37.57 13.27 1.85
C ASP A 526 -36.92 14.55 2.43
N GLN A 527 -37.11 15.68 1.76
CA GLN A 527 -36.74 17.00 2.23
C GLN A 527 -37.96 17.94 2.18
N SER A 528 -38.08 18.80 3.18
CA SER A 528 -38.94 19.96 3.20
C SER A 528 -38.11 21.23 3.25
N ARG A 529 -37.29 21.41 4.30
CA ARG A 529 -36.39 22.57 4.45
C ARG A 529 -35.29 22.33 5.48
N GLY A 530 -34.05 22.68 5.13
CA GLY A 530 -32.89 22.62 6.03
C GLY A 530 -31.83 21.72 5.44
N ARG A 531 -31.06 21.03 6.28
CA ARG A 531 -30.07 20.06 5.80
C ARG A 531 -30.78 18.86 5.19
N PHE A 532 -30.23 18.33 4.10
CA PHE A 532 -30.74 17.15 3.42
C PHE A 532 -29.71 16.04 3.46
N ASP A 533 -29.82 15.18 4.47
CA ASP A 533 -28.86 14.12 4.70
C ASP A 533 -29.48 12.84 5.27
N PHE A 534 -28.86 11.71 4.95
CA PHE A 534 -29.15 10.42 5.56
C PHE A 534 -27.87 9.61 5.77
N SER A 535 -27.93 8.66 6.70
CA SER A 535 -26.91 7.64 6.91
C SER A 535 -27.54 6.26 7.01
N LEU A 536 -26.83 5.25 6.52
CA LEU A 536 -27.27 3.87 6.57
C LEU A 536 -26.08 2.93 6.76
N ASN A 537 -26.15 2.08 7.78
CA ASN A 537 -25.24 0.97 7.99
C ASN A 537 -26.00 -0.34 8.29
N ILE A 538 -25.42 -1.48 7.92
CA ILE A 538 -25.97 -2.82 8.18
C ILE A 538 -25.04 -3.50 9.20
N CYS A 539 -25.43 -3.40 10.46
CA CYS A 539 -24.60 -3.78 11.59
C CYS A 539 -24.94 -5.19 12.11
N GLU A 540 -23.96 -5.81 12.76
CA GLU A 540 -24.18 -7.02 13.55
C GLU A 540 -25.20 -6.76 14.67
N VAL A 541 -26.00 -7.77 15.02
CA VAL A 541 -26.87 -7.69 16.19
C VAL A 541 -26.01 -7.84 17.44
N GLU A 542 -25.83 -6.74 18.18
CA GLU A 542 -25.07 -6.71 19.44
C GLU A 542 -25.93 -6.22 20.60
N THR A 543 -25.91 -6.97 21.69
CA THR A 543 -26.69 -6.69 22.91
C THR A 543 -25.91 -5.83 23.91
N ASP A 544 -24.58 -5.90 23.88
CA ASP A 544 -23.69 -5.12 24.72
C ASP A 544 -23.19 -3.89 23.97
N LEU A 545 -23.76 -2.73 24.29
CA LEU A 545 -23.51 -1.42 23.66
C LEU A 545 -22.06 -0.90 23.83
N ARG A 546 -21.19 -1.66 24.49
CA ARG A 546 -19.76 -1.35 24.54
C ARG A 546 -19.05 -1.80 23.25
N TYR A 547 -19.68 -2.68 22.47
CA TYR A 547 -19.07 -3.31 21.30
C TYR A 547 -19.93 -3.24 20.02
N ASP A 548 -21.09 -2.58 20.06
CA ASP A 548 -22.01 -2.53 18.92
C ASP A 548 -21.49 -1.64 17.78
N GLY A 549 -22.23 -1.60 16.68
CA GLY A 549 -21.90 -0.78 15.52
C GLY A 549 -20.85 -1.36 14.58
N ASN A 550 -20.40 -2.60 14.77
CA ASN A 550 -19.64 -3.29 13.73
C ASN A 550 -20.55 -3.57 12.53
N ARG A 551 -20.09 -3.27 11.31
CA ARG A 551 -20.77 -3.74 10.12
C ARG A 551 -20.75 -5.27 10.07
N VAL A 552 -21.81 -5.88 9.55
CA VAL A 552 -21.82 -7.31 9.24
C VAL A 552 -20.58 -7.68 8.42
N TRP A 553 -19.87 -8.72 8.86
CA TRP A 553 -18.61 -9.12 8.26
C TRP A 553 -18.79 -9.59 6.81
N GLY A 554 -17.86 -9.17 5.95
CA GLY A 554 -17.80 -9.60 4.56
C GLY A 554 -18.81 -8.95 3.61
N LEU A 555 -19.62 -7.98 4.06
CA LEU A 555 -20.47 -7.22 3.14
C LEU A 555 -19.62 -6.45 2.12
N LYS A 556 -19.98 -6.56 0.84
CA LYS A 556 -19.35 -5.81 -0.26
C LYS A 556 -20.41 -4.99 -1.00
N PHE A 557 -20.37 -3.67 -0.83
CA PHE A 557 -21.30 -2.75 -1.50
C PHE A 557 -20.85 -2.47 -2.94
N THR A 558 -21.82 -2.39 -3.85
CA THR A 558 -21.62 -2.14 -5.27
C THR A 558 -22.80 -1.35 -5.84
N VAL A 559 -22.68 -0.89 -7.09
CA VAL A 559 -23.80 -0.45 -7.90
C VAL A 559 -23.91 -1.35 -9.14
N PRO A 560 -25.09 -1.48 -9.77
CA PRO A 560 -25.23 -2.27 -11.00
C PRO A 560 -24.26 -1.81 -12.09
N ALA A 561 -23.64 -2.76 -12.78
CA ALA A 561 -22.71 -2.46 -13.87
C ALA A 561 -23.46 -1.85 -15.07
N SER A 562 -22.97 -0.73 -15.61
CA SER A 562 -23.45 -0.24 -16.91
C SER A 562 -23.17 -1.26 -18.01
N PRO A 563 -24.08 -1.48 -18.97
CA PRO A 563 -23.67 -2.07 -20.25
C PRO A 563 -22.57 -1.17 -20.85
N THR A 564 -21.40 -1.75 -21.10
CA THR A 564 -20.20 -1.06 -21.58
C THR A 564 -20.55 -0.14 -22.77
N PRO A 565 -20.31 1.17 -22.68
CA PRO A 565 -20.40 2.04 -23.84
C PRO A 565 -19.35 1.60 -24.87
N VAL A 566 -19.77 1.42 -26.11
CA VAL A 566 -18.86 1.32 -27.25
C VAL A 566 -18.04 2.61 -27.28
N ALA A 567 -16.71 2.49 -27.34
CA ALA A 567 -15.75 3.58 -27.39
C ALA A 567 -16.26 4.78 -28.22
N GLY A 568 -16.60 5.85 -27.53
CA GLY A 568 -17.14 7.07 -28.11
C GLY A 568 -17.12 8.19 -27.08
N ASP A 569 -16.20 9.12 -27.30
CA ASP A 569 -16.10 10.45 -26.72
C ASP A 569 -15.81 10.56 -25.21
N MET A 570 -14.52 10.50 -24.86
CA MET A 570 -14.00 11.04 -23.61
C MET A 570 -13.64 12.52 -23.80
N GLU A 571 -14.26 13.40 -23.02
CA GLU A 571 -13.89 14.82 -22.89
C GLU A 571 -12.63 14.96 -22.01
N GLU A 572 -11.73 15.86 -22.42
CA GLU A 572 -10.46 16.18 -21.75
C GLU A 572 -10.70 17.03 -20.49
N LEU A 573 -10.21 16.57 -19.34
CA LEU A 573 -10.02 17.40 -18.15
C LEU A 573 -8.56 17.89 -18.11
N GLU A 574 -8.36 19.20 -18.25
CA GLU A 574 -7.05 19.85 -18.15
C GLU A 574 -6.62 20.03 -16.69
N PHE A 575 -5.44 19.53 -16.35
CA PHE A 575 -4.70 19.87 -15.13
C PHE A 575 -3.35 20.51 -15.52
N THR A 576 -3.02 21.63 -14.88
CA THR A 576 -1.79 22.40 -15.09
C THR A 576 -0.66 21.89 -14.19
N HIS A 577 0.50 21.62 -14.79
CA HIS A 577 1.76 21.23 -14.14
C HIS A 577 2.81 22.34 -14.28
N GLU A 578 3.64 22.51 -13.25
CA GLU A 578 4.99 23.12 -13.30
C GLU A 578 5.84 22.33 -12.28
N GLU A 579 7.09 21.90 -12.48
CA GLU A 579 8.03 21.92 -13.60
C GLU A 579 9.05 20.78 -13.41
N SER A 580 9.21 19.88 -14.39
CA SER A 580 10.46 19.14 -14.60
C SER A 580 10.79 19.20 -16.09
N GLY A 581 11.49 20.27 -16.48
CA GLY A 581 11.80 20.62 -17.87
C GLY A 581 10.53 20.95 -18.67
N GLU A 582 10.15 22.23 -18.75
CA GLU A 582 8.98 22.74 -19.48
C GLU A 582 8.65 21.87 -20.72
N ILE A 583 7.60 21.05 -20.63
CA ILE A 583 7.01 20.39 -21.79
C ILE A 583 6.30 21.53 -22.54
N PRO A 584 6.74 21.92 -23.74
CA PRO A 584 6.13 23.03 -24.46
C PRO A 584 4.66 22.75 -24.75
N ASP A 585 3.83 23.80 -24.75
CA ASP A 585 2.40 23.69 -25.06
C ASP A 585 2.13 23.05 -26.44
N ASP A 586 3.10 23.08 -27.37
CA ASP A 586 2.97 22.46 -28.68
C ASP A 586 3.38 20.98 -28.73
N ALA A 587 3.86 20.39 -27.63
CA ALA A 587 4.16 18.95 -27.56
C ALA A 587 2.90 18.10 -27.74
N VAL A 588 3.03 16.99 -28.46
CA VAL A 588 1.97 15.98 -28.57
C VAL A 588 2.24 14.92 -27.51
N LEU A 589 1.45 14.92 -26.43
CA LEU A 589 1.63 14.05 -25.27
C LEU A 589 0.35 13.28 -24.94
N LEU A 590 0.48 11.98 -24.72
CA LEU A 590 -0.53 11.15 -24.09
C LEU A 590 -0.37 11.26 -22.58
N LYS A 591 -1.40 11.75 -21.90
CA LYS A 591 -1.43 11.90 -20.44
C LYS A 591 -2.26 10.77 -19.83
N SER A 592 -1.68 10.02 -18.89
CA SER A 592 -2.40 9.04 -18.06
C SER A 592 -1.54 8.58 -16.89
N VAL A 593 -2.19 8.45 -15.73
CA VAL A 593 -1.65 7.89 -14.49
C VAL A 593 -1.21 6.43 -14.66
N ASP A 594 -1.84 5.69 -15.57
CA ASP A 594 -1.54 4.28 -15.83
C ASP A 594 -0.15 4.08 -16.45
N MET A 595 0.34 5.10 -17.17
CA MET A 595 1.69 5.16 -17.74
C MET A 595 2.69 5.83 -16.80
N GLU A 596 2.36 6.12 -15.55
CA GLU A 596 3.26 6.73 -14.55
C GLU A 596 3.64 5.75 -13.43
N ARG A 597 2.86 4.69 -13.23
CA ARG A 597 3.03 3.67 -12.17
C ARG A 597 3.84 2.42 -12.57
N GLN A 598 4.30 2.31 -13.82
CA GLN A 598 5.05 1.14 -14.28
C GLN A 598 6.47 1.04 -13.69
N ARG A 599 6.97 -0.19 -13.61
CA ARG A 599 8.40 -0.48 -13.41
C ARG A 599 9.18 -0.27 -14.71
N ASP A 600 10.45 0.14 -14.58
CA ASP A 600 11.42 0.25 -15.68
C ASP A 600 11.88 -1.15 -16.15
N SER A 601 10.97 -1.93 -16.72
CA SER A 601 11.21 -3.26 -17.29
C SER A 601 10.33 -3.48 -18.52
N LEU A 602 10.62 -4.48 -19.35
CA LEU A 602 9.81 -4.76 -20.55
C LEU A 602 8.34 -5.03 -20.19
N ILE A 603 8.13 -5.83 -19.13
CA ILE A 603 6.79 -6.17 -18.66
C ILE A 603 6.11 -4.96 -18.02
N GLY A 604 6.83 -4.16 -17.23
CA GLY A 604 6.29 -2.93 -16.64
C GLY A 604 5.87 -1.91 -17.71
N ALA A 605 6.76 -1.61 -18.66
CA ALA A 605 6.47 -0.67 -19.74
C ALA A 605 5.30 -1.14 -20.62
N LEU A 606 5.25 -2.45 -20.95
CA LEU A 606 4.14 -3.02 -21.71
C LEU A 606 2.82 -2.97 -20.92
N GLN A 607 2.86 -3.21 -19.62
CA GLN A 607 1.69 -3.10 -18.73
C GLN A 607 1.16 -1.66 -18.70
N GLY A 608 2.02 -0.66 -18.56
CA GLY A 608 1.63 0.74 -18.59
C GLY A 608 0.94 1.12 -19.91
N CYS A 609 1.47 0.65 -21.04
CA CYS A 609 0.83 0.83 -22.35
C CYS A 609 -0.54 0.14 -22.46
N LEU A 610 -0.70 -1.07 -21.93
CA LEU A 610 -1.95 -1.82 -22.01
C LEU A 610 -3.03 -1.25 -21.08
N ASN A 611 -2.66 -0.86 -19.85
CA ASN A 611 -3.57 -0.21 -18.91
C ASN A 611 -4.11 1.11 -19.49
N PHE A 612 -3.25 1.92 -20.13
CA PHE A 612 -3.68 3.13 -20.85
C PHE A 612 -4.73 2.84 -21.94
N LEU A 613 -4.61 1.71 -22.61
CA LEU A 613 -5.57 1.27 -23.63
C LEU A 613 -6.81 0.56 -23.04
N GLY A 614 -6.98 0.56 -21.72
CA GLY A 614 -8.09 -0.07 -21.02
C GLY A 614 -8.01 -1.60 -20.94
N ALA A 615 -6.82 -2.17 -21.10
CA ALA A 615 -6.57 -3.60 -21.01
C ALA A 615 -5.71 -3.92 -19.77
N GLU A 616 -6.37 -4.29 -18.67
CA GLU A 616 -5.71 -4.55 -17.39
C GLU A 616 -5.13 -5.97 -17.31
N PHE A 617 -3.82 -6.06 -17.11
CA PHE A 617 -3.10 -7.29 -16.82
C PHE A 617 -2.22 -7.10 -15.58
N SER A 618 -2.12 -8.10 -14.70
CA SER A 618 -1.07 -8.12 -13.69
C SER A 618 0.30 -8.40 -14.35
N PRO A 619 1.43 -7.96 -13.76
CA PRO A 619 2.75 -8.22 -14.33
C PRO A 619 3.05 -9.72 -14.51
N GLU A 620 2.55 -10.57 -13.62
CA GLU A 620 2.76 -12.01 -13.64
C GLU A 620 1.99 -12.66 -14.79
N ILE A 621 0.72 -12.26 -14.97
CA ILE A 621 -0.09 -12.73 -16.10
C ILE A 621 0.56 -12.26 -17.39
N LEU A 622 0.95 -10.98 -17.47
CA LEU A 622 1.58 -10.42 -18.66
C LEU A 622 2.91 -11.13 -18.97
N SER A 623 3.75 -11.39 -17.97
CA SER A 623 5.00 -12.14 -18.12
C SER A 623 4.75 -13.57 -18.62
N GLY A 624 3.72 -14.26 -18.11
CA GLY A 624 3.35 -15.60 -18.54
C GLY A 624 2.75 -15.66 -19.96
N ILE A 625 1.86 -14.75 -20.32
CA ILE A 625 1.22 -14.74 -21.66
C ILE A 625 2.15 -14.25 -22.76
N THR A 626 3.14 -13.42 -22.42
CA THR A 626 4.21 -12.99 -23.34
C THR A 626 5.37 -13.98 -23.39
N GLY A 627 5.34 -15.04 -22.57
CA GLY A 627 6.35 -16.07 -22.50
C GLY A 627 7.65 -15.64 -21.82
N ARG A 628 7.72 -14.41 -21.30
CA ARG A 628 8.91 -13.87 -20.62
C ARG A 628 9.26 -14.70 -19.38
N ALA A 629 8.26 -15.11 -18.61
CA ALA A 629 8.37 -15.94 -17.39
C ALA A 629 8.92 -17.36 -17.59
N PHE A 630 9.33 -17.72 -18.81
CA PHE A 630 9.83 -19.06 -19.13
C PHE A 630 11.19 -19.02 -19.81
N ARG A 631 11.82 -17.85 -19.91
CA ARG A 631 13.06 -17.66 -20.66
C ARG A 631 14.24 -17.58 -19.73
N PHE A 632 15.11 -18.58 -19.84
CA PHE A 632 16.38 -18.60 -19.16
C PHE A 632 17.52 -18.67 -20.19
N CYS A 633 18.52 -17.79 -20.06
CA CYS A 633 19.67 -17.73 -20.96
C CYS A 633 20.93 -17.39 -20.17
N VAL A 634 22.06 -18.02 -20.48
CA VAL A 634 23.37 -17.75 -19.86
C VAL A 634 24.44 -17.73 -20.95
N ALA A 635 25.34 -16.74 -20.93
CA ALA A 635 26.46 -16.70 -21.86
C ALA A 635 27.63 -17.60 -21.40
N ASP A 636 28.46 -18.10 -22.33
CA ASP A 636 29.70 -18.84 -22.02
C ASP A 636 30.62 -18.07 -21.06
N SER A 637 30.60 -16.73 -21.17
CA SER A 637 31.40 -15.85 -20.32
C SER A 637 30.81 -15.64 -18.94
N LEU A 638 29.63 -16.21 -18.67
CA LEU A 638 28.82 -16.03 -17.45
C LEU A 638 28.44 -14.56 -17.19
N ASP A 639 28.56 -13.73 -18.23
CA ASP A 639 28.18 -12.32 -18.21
C ASP A 639 26.66 -12.21 -18.31
N LEU A 640 26.02 -12.00 -17.15
CA LEU A 640 24.57 -11.91 -17.00
C LEU A 640 23.98 -10.73 -17.78
N ASN A 641 24.72 -9.62 -17.93
CA ASN A 641 24.28 -8.44 -18.68
C ASN A 641 24.14 -8.69 -20.18
N ARG A 642 24.80 -9.72 -20.72
CA ARG A 642 24.67 -10.11 -22.13
C ARG A 642 23.53 -11.08 -22.40
N ALA A 643 23.06 -11.80 -21.38
CA ALA A 643 21.96 -12.74 -21.50
C ALA A 643 20.59 -12.04 -21.57
N ASP A 644 20.44 -10.89 -20.89
CA ASP A 644 19.20 -10.11 -20.88
C ASP A 644 18.96 -9.27 -22.16
N GLN A 645 19.98 -9.09 -23.01
CA GLN A 645 19.84 -8.40 -24.30
C GLN A 645 19.04 -9.21 -25.35
N THR A 646 18.43 -10.32 -24.94
CA THR A 646 17.68 -11.25 -25.78
C THR A 646 16.20 -10.81 -25.95
N GLY A 647 16.04 -9.62 -26.53
CA GLY A 647 15.16 -9.25 -27.64
C GLY A 647 13.63 -9.44 -27.60
N LEU A 648 12.91 -8.34 -27.87
CA LEU A 648 11.49 -8.29 -28.32
C LEU A 648 11.15 -9.27 -29.46
N THR A 649 12.12 -9.58 -30.32
CA THR A 649 11.91 -10.42 -31.50
C THR A 649 11.75 -11.91 -31.19
N GLN A 650 12.25 -12.37 -30.04
CA GLN A 650 12.29 -13.79 -29.71
C GLN A 650 10.99 -14.28 -29.08
N THR A 651 10.21 -13.38 -28.48
CA THR A 651 8.86 -13.62 -27.95
C THR A 651 7.78 -12.95 -28.80
N ILE A 652 8.12 -12.53 -30.03
CA ILE A 652 7.20 -11.72 -30.86
C ILE A 652 5.87 -12.43 -31.12
N ASP A 653 5.91 -13.75 -31.35
CA ASP A 653 4.72 -14.56 -31.58
C ASP A 653 3.84 -14.67 -30.32
N MET A 654 4.45 -14.56 -29.14
CA MET A 654 3.75 -14.60 -27.85
C MET A 654 3.01 -13.30 -27.57
N TYR A 655 3.44 -12.16 -28.13
CA TYR A 655 2.70 -10.91 -27.99
C TYR A 655 1.31 -10.95 -28.63
N ALA A 656 1.02 -11.89 -29.54
CA ALA A 656 -0.34 -12.09 -30.03
C ALA A 656 -1.34 -12.47 -28.90
N ASN A 657 -0.85 -12.94 -27.75
CA ASN A 657 -1.70 -13.33 -26.61
C ASN A 657 -2.22 -12.12 -25.79
N ILE A 658 -1.67 -10.91 -25.98
CA ILE A 658 -2.04 -9.73 -25.16
C ILE A 658 -3.31 -9.02 -25.65
N GLY A 659 -3.95 -9.51 -26.72
CA GLY A 659 -5.16 -8.87 -27.27
C GLY A 659 -4.87 -7.75 -28.27
N TYR A 660 -3.61 -7.54 -28.65
CA TYR A 660 -3.21 -6.55 -29.63
C TYR A 660 -2.30 -7.16 -30.68
N ARG A 661 -2.42 -6.66 -31.91
CA ARG A 661 -1.38 -6.85 -32.92
C ARG A 661 -0.17 -6.02 -32.51
N THR A 662 1.02 -6.58 -32.63
CA THR A 662 2.26 -5.90 -32.26
C THR A 662 3.19 -5.74 -33.45
N ARG A 663 3.91 -4.62 -33.45
CA ARG A 663 4.97 -4.32 -34.41
C ARG A 663 6.26 -4.09 -33.63
N VAL A 664 7.28 -4.87 -33.95
CA VAL A 664 8.61 -4.75 -33.38
C VAL A 664 9.54 -4.13 -34.41
N ILE A 665 10.30 -3.10 -34.02
CA ILE A 665 11.35 -2.49 -34.84
C ILE A 665 12.69 -2.75 -34.15
N THR A 666 13.60 -3.42 -34.87
CA THR A 666 14.97 -3.67 -34.41
C THR A 666 16.04 -3.37 -35.46
N ALA A 667 17.20 -2.94 -34.98
CA ALA A 667 18.41 -2.69 -35.77
C ALA A 667 19.64 -2.71 -34.88
N LEU A 668 20.74 -3.31 -35.32
CA LEU A 668 22.03 -3.15 -34.63
C LEU A 668 22.60 -1.78 -34.93
N GLU A 669 23.21 -1.13 -33.94
CA GLU A 669 23.82 0.21 -34.08
C GLU A 669 24.82 0.30 -35.25
N ASN A 670 25.57 -0.77 -35.48
CA ASN A 670 26.57 -0.83 -36.56
C ASN A 670 26.01 -1.18 -37.95
N ALA A 671 24.69 -1.31 -38.10
CA ALA A 671 24.08 -1.64 -39.37
C ALA A 671 24.22 -0.47 -40.37
N PRO A 672 24.55 -0.72 -41.66
CA PRO A 672 24.72 0.34 -42.65
C PRO A 672 23.48 1.23 -42.86
N ASP A 673 22.30 0.71 -42.53
CA ASP A 673 21.01 1.37 -42.62
C ASP A 673 20.48 1.87 -41.26
N PHE A 674 21.28 1.84 -40.19
CA PHE A 674 20.84 2.16 -38.83
C PHE A 674 20.21 3.56 -38.71
N ALA A 675 20.87 4.59 -39.24
CA ALA A 675 20.33 5.96 -39.25
C ALA A 675 19.01 6.07 -40.05
N ALA A 676 18.89 5.33 -41.15
CA ALA A 676 17.64 5.28 -41.92
C ALA A 676 16.52 4.58 -41.13
N LYS A 677 16.85 3.56 -40.34
CA LYS A 677 15.92 2.89 -39.43
C LYS A 677 15.56 3.73 -38.21
N GLN A 678 16.46 4.55 -37.67
CA GLN A 678 16.13 5.55 -36.64
C GLN A 678 15.06 6.52 -37.17
N GLN A 679 15.25 7.05 -38.39
CA GLN A 679 14.25 7.92 -39.02
C GLN A 679 12.90 7.22 -39.25
N GLN A 680 12.92 5.98 -39.71
CA GLN A 680 11.70 5.18 -39.87
C GLN A 680 11.00 4.92 -38.52
N THR A 681 11.78 4.75 -37.45
CA THR A 681 11.28 4.50 -36.09
C THR A 681 10.62 5.76 -35.53
N TRP A 682 11.21 6.93 -35.76
CA TRP A 682 10.61 8.23 -35.45
C TRP A 682 9.24 8.41 -36.10
N GLU A 683 9.13 8.17 -37.41
CA GLU A 683 7.86 8.26 -38.11
C GLU A 683 6.83 7.26 -37.56
N ALA A 684 7.26 6.05 -37.21
CA ALA A 684 6.38 5.01 -36.67
C ALA A 684 5.88 5.33 -35.25
N ILE A 685 6.75 5.83 -34.37
CA ILE A 685 6.38 6.23 -33.00
C ILE A 685 5.40 7.41 -33.07
N ARG A 686 5.70 8.44 -33.88
CA ARG A 686 4.78 9.57 -34.08
C ARG A 686 3.40 9.14 -34.53
N ALA A 687 3.34 8.29 -35.57
CA ALA A 687 2.07 7.77 -36.05
C ALA A 687 1.34 6.88 -35.02
N SER A 688 2.04 6.29 -34.06
CA SER A 688 1.45 5.59 -32.93
C SER A 688 0.84 6.56 -31.92
N ILE A 689 1.61 7.56 -31.50
CA ILE A 689 1.18 8.60 -30.56
C ILE A 689 -0.01 9.39 -31.13
N ASP A 690 0.00 9.74 -32.42
CA ASP A 690 -1.11 10.43 -33.09
C ASP A 690 -2.41 9.59 -33.08
N ARG A 691 -2.31 8.26 -32.99
CA ARG A 691 -3.45 7.34 -32.83
C ARG A 691 -3.81 7.08 -31.36
N LYS A 692 -3.20 7.82 -30.43
CA LYS A 692 -3.32 7.63 -28.98
C LYS A 692 -2.88 6.25 -28.53
N ILE A 693 -1.73 5.77 -29.04
CA ILE A 693 -1.15 4.49 -28.64
C ILE A 693 0.30 4.70 -28.18
N PRO A 694 0.62 4.52 -26.89
CA PRO A 694 1.98 4.65 -26.37
C PRO A 694 2.88 3.52 -26.86
N VAL A 695 4.20 3.74 -26.78
CA VAL A 695 5.21 2.84 -27.37
C VAL A 695 6.22 2.40 -26.33
N VAL A 696 6.58 1.12 -26.33
CA VAL A 696 7.66 0.60 -25.48
C VAL A 696 8.99 0.71 -26.22
N VAL A 697 10.00 1.30 -25.60
CA VAL A 697 11.36 1.44 -26.14
C VAL A 697 12.39 0.95 -25.14
N HIS A 698 13.51 0.42 -25.61
CA HIS A 698 14.69 0.18 -24.77
C HIS A 698 15.63 1.39 -24.83
N GLY A 699 16.10 1.86 -23.67
CA GLY A 699 17.07 2.96 -23.61
C GLY A 699 17.85 2.98 -22.30
N GLY A 700 19.19 2.95 -22.40
CA GLY A 700 20.07 2.83 -21.24
C GLY A 700 20.04 1.43 -20.63
N TRP A 701 19.58 1.30 -19.38
CA TRP A 701 19.58 0.04 -18.64
C TRP A 701 18.25 -0.73 -18.69
N SER A 702 17.19 -0.17 -19.28
CA SER A 702 15.83 -0.71 -19.14
C SER A 702 14.89 -0.36 -20.30
N TYR A 703 13.71 -1.01 -20.31
CA TYR A 703 12.59 -0.65 -21.18
C TYR A 703 11.70 0.41 -20.52
N ARG A 704 11.18 1.34 -21.33
CA ARG A 704 10.40 2.51 -20.91
C ARG A 704 9.27 2.83 -21.88
N VAL A 705 8.38 3.73 -21.48
CA VAL A 705 7.22 4.15 -22.28
C VAL A 705 7.50 5.50 -22.94
N VAL A 706 7.43 5.55 -24.27
CA VAL A 706 7.29 6.80 -25.02
C VAL A 706 5.81 7.15 -25.06
N ASN A 707 5.45 8.28 -24.46
CA ASN A 707 4.09 8.78 -24.40
C ASN A 707 3.92 10.09 -25.19
N GLY A 708 4.97 10.64 -25.79
CA GLY A 708 4.83 11.85 -26.61
C GLY A 708 6.01 12.16 -27.52
N TYR A 709 5.84 13.21 -28.33
CA TYR A 709 6.91 13.78 -29.15
C TYR A 709 6.73 15.29 -29.34
N HIS A 710 7.81 15.98 -29.72
CA HIS A 710 7.76 17.40 -30.07
C HIS A 710 7.46 17.60 -31.57
N PRO A 711 6.51 18.45 -32.00
CA PRO A 711 6.09 18.54 -33.41
C PRO A 711 7.16 19.13 -34.35
N ARG A 712 8.07 19.94 -33.82
CA ARG A 712 9.11 20.68 -34.57
C ARG A 712 10.55 20.30 -34.25
N LYS A 713 10.77 19.41 -33.28
CA LYS A 713 12.09 18.93 -32.86
C LYS A 713 12.06 17.42 -32.96
N GLU A 714 13.16 16.78 -33.34
CA GLU A 714 13.22 15.32 -33.47
C GLU A 714 13.47 14.66 -32.11
N LEU A 715 12.57 14.88 -31.14
CA LEU A 715 12.67 14.37 -29.76
C LEU A 715 11.38 13.69 -29.28
N TYR A 716 11.54 12.69 -28.41
CA TYR A 716 10.51 11.96 -27.70
C TYR A 716 10.36 12.43 -26.25
N TYR A 717 9.15 12.25 -25.70
CA TYR A 717 8.88 12.30 -24.26
C TYR A 717 8.73 10.88 -23.74
N ILE A 718 9.47 10.57 -22.68
CA ILE A 718 9.58 9.23 -22.09
C ILE A 718 9.20 9.30 -20.62
N THR A 719 8.21 8.50 -20.23
CA THR A 719 7.86 8.28 -18.83
C THR A 719 8.75 7.20 -18.22
N ARG A 720 9.37 7.52 -17.09
CA ARG A 720 10.12 6.59 -16.23
C ARG A 720 9.27 6.13 -15.06
N SER A 721 9.72 5.11 -14.34
CA SER A 721 9.14 4.71 -13.05
C SER A 721 8.92 5.90 -12.12
N ARG A 722 7.80 5.88 -11.37
CA ARG A 722 7.37 6.97 -10.46
C ARG A 722 6.99 8.27 -11.20
N GLY A 723 6.45 8.17 -12.41
CA GLY A 723 5.89 9.30 -13.17
C GLY A 723 6.88 10.35 -13.69
N ARG A 724 8.20 10.15 -13.53
CA ARG A 724 9.20 11.12 -13.97
C ARG A 724 9.27 11.19 -15.50
N GLN A 725 9.02 12.36 -16.06
CA GLN A 725 9.17 12.63 -17.50
C GLN A 725 10.62 12.94 -17.85
N SER A 726 11.06 12.48 -19.02
CA SER A 726 12.37 12.81 -19.57
C SER A 726 12.32 12.95 -21.09
N GLN A 727 13.26 13.70 -21.65
CA GLN A 727 13.40 13.91 -23.08
C GLN A 727 14.49 12.99 -23.64
N MET A 728 14.29 12.52 -24.88
CA MET A 728 15.28 11.74 -25.63
C MET A 728 15.26 12.19 -27.08
N GLU A 729 16.42 12.56 -27.63
CA GLU A 729 16.54 12.91 -29.04
C GLU A 729 16.51 11.64 -29.93
N ILE A 730 16.11 11.80 -31.19
CA ILE A 730 15.98 10.68 -32.14
C ILE A 730 17.28 9.87 -32.30
N ASP A 731 18.42 10.55 -32.31
CA ASP A 731 19.73 9.98 -32.55
C ASP A 731 20.30 9.27 -31.32
N GLU A 732 19.76 9.55 -30.12
CA GLU A 732 20.06 8.85 -28.86
C GLU A 732 19.37 7.48 -28.79
N LEU A 733 18.27 7.26 -29.51
CA LEU A 733 17.53 6.01 -29.46
C LEU A 733 18.34 4.88 -30.13
N GLY A 734 18.82 3.95 -29.30
CA GLY A 734 19.56 2.77 -29.75
C GLY A 734 21.06 2.99 -29.98
N THR A 735 21.61 4.14 -29.58
CA THR A 735 23.04 4.48 -29.70
C THR A 735 23.76 4.55 -28.36
N ASP A 736 23.05 4.29 -27.25
CA ASP A 736 23.70 4.16 -25.96
C ASP A 736 24.49 2.85 -25.88
N ASP A 737 25.64 2.87 -25.18
CA ASP A 737 26.59 1.75 -25.05
C ASP A 737 25.94 0.44 -24.54
N ARG A 738 24.68 0.46 -24.09
CA ARG A 738 24.00 -0.61 -23.37
C ARG A 738 22.79 -1.17 -24.12
N SER A 739 22.12 -0.41 -24.97
CA SER A 739 21.00 -0.90 -25.79
C SER A 739 21.45 -1.74 -26.98
N GLY A 740 22.67 -1.51 -27.49
CA GLY A 740 23.25 -2.27 -28.61
C GLY A 740 22.51 -2.10 -29.94
N GLY A 741 21.57 -1.17 -30.02
CA GLY A 741 20.72 -0.93 -31.19
C GLY A 741 19.25 -0.61 -30.84
N LEU A 742 18.44 -0.45 -31.89
CA LEU A 742 17.01 -0.18 -31.76
C LEU A 742 16.26 -1.40 -31.25
N ASN A 743 15.43 -1.21 -30.22
CA ASN A 743 14.49 -2.19 -29.70
C ASN A 743 13.18 -1.48 -29.31
N VAL A 744 12.21 -1.51 -30.22
CA VAL A 744 10.95 -0.77 -30.08
C VAL A 744 9.76 -1.70 -30.32
N LEU A 745 8.77 -1.66 -29.42
CA LEU A 745 7.53 -2.43 -29.49
C LEU A 745 6.33 -1.48 -29.53
N ILE A 746 5.60 -1.52 -30.64
CA ILE A 746 4.41 -0.72 -30.90
C ILE A 746 3.18 -1.63 -30.86
N LEU A 747 2.16 -1.23 -30.09
CA LEU A 747 0.83 -1.84 -30.15
C LEU A 747 0.07 -1.27 -31.34
N GLU A 748 -0.61 -2.11 -32.11
CA GLU A 748 -1.41 -1.71 -33.27
C GLU A 748 -2.90 -1.94 -32.98
N GLU A 749 -3.59 -2.73 -33.80
CA GLU A 749 -5.02 -2.96 -33.68
C GLU A 749 -5.34 -4.02 -32.63
N GLN A 750 -6.39 -3.79 -31.85
CA GLN A 750 -6.92 -4.80 -30.92
C GLN A 750 -7.42 -6.01 -31.72
N GLN A 751 -7.12 -7.22 -31.22
CA GLN A 751 -7.53 -8.48 -31.83
C GLN A 751 -8.11 -9.43 -30.77
N PRO A 752 -9.14 -10.23 -31.11
CA PRO A 752 -9.72 -11.17 -30.16
C PRO A 752 -8.72 -12.28 -29.81
N VAL A 753 -8.63 -12.60 -28.52
CA VAL A 753 -7.80 -13.69 -28.02
C VAL A 753 -8.67 -14.71 -27.30
N ASP A 754 -8.60 -15.96 -27.76
CA ASP A 754 -9.18 -17.09 -27.03
C ASP A 754 -8.26 -17.43 -25.85
N ARG A 755 -8.77 -17.26 -24.63
CA ARG A 755 -8.00 -17.48 -23.38
C ARG A 755 -7.34 -18.85 -23.34
N ARG A 756 -8.07 -19.90 -23.72
CA ARG A 756 -7.56 -21.27 -23.72
C ARG A 756 -6.42 -21.45 -24.72
N THR A 757 -6.51 -20.80 -25.87
CA THR A 757 -5.47 -20.81 -26.90
C THR A 757 -4.23 -20.05 -26.43
N ALA A 758 -4.38 -18.91 -25.77
CA ALA A 758 -3.27 -18.16 -25.17
C ALA A 758 -2.56 -18.99 -24.08
N GLU A 759 -3.31 -19.57 -23.15
CA GLU A 759 -2.77 -20.45 -22.10
C GLU A 759 -2.02 -21.66 -22.71
N LEU A 760 -2.61 -22.33 -23.70
CA LEU A 760 -1.96 -23.45 -24.39
C LEU A 760 -0.68 -23.02 -25.14
N ARG A 761 -0.66 -21.83 -25.73
CA ARG A 761 0.55 -21.28 -26.38
C ARG A 761 1.63 -21.00 -25.35
N SER A 762 1.31 -20.36 -24.23
CA SER A 762 2.26 -20.11 -23.13
C SER A 762 2.87 -21.39 -22.57
N LEU A 763 2.05 -22.41 -22.30
CA LEU A 763 2.56 -23.69 -21.79
C LEU A 763 3.41 -24.44 -22.81
N ARG A 764 3.07 -24.37 -24.11
CA ARG A 764 3.91 -24.94 -25.18
C ARG A 764 5.23 -24.21 -25.29
N PHE A 765 5.19 -22.88 -25.29
CA PHE A 765 6.37 -22.03 -25.32
C PHE A 765 7.30 -22.35 -24.14
N ALA A 766 6.76 -22.51 -22.93
CA ALA A 766 7.55 -22.89 -21.75
C ALA A 766 8.31 -24.21 -21.94
N VAL A 767 7.64 -25.23 -22.50
CA VAL A 767 8.26 -26.54 -22.77
C VAL A 767 9.29 -26.46 -23.90
N GLU A 768 9.02 -25.65 -24.92
CA GLU A 768 9.91 -25.44 -26.06
C GLU A 768 11.18 -24.68 -25.64
N GLU A 769 11.04 -23.59 -24.89
CA GLU A 769 12.17 -22.79 -24.41
C GLU A 769 13.03 -23.57 -23.40
N ALA A 770 12.40 -24.32 -22.48
CA ALA A 770 13.14 -25.21 -21.57
C ALA A 770 13.99 -26.24 -22.33
N ARG A 771 13.55 -26.70 -23.50
CA ARG A 771 14.24 -27.72 -24.32
C ARG A 771 14.97 -27.14 -25.51
N ARG A 772 15.09 -25.80 -25.59
CA ARG A 772 15.68 -25.13 -26.72
C ARG A 772 17.13 -25.58 -26.88
N PRO A 773 17.52 -26.13 -28.03
CA PRO A 773 18.91 -26.48 -28.27
C PRO A 773 19.72 -25.21 -28.46
N ASP A 774 20.95 -25.21 -27.95
CA ASP A 774 21.88 -24.12 -28.19
C ASP A 774 22.23 -24.04 -29.69
N GLU A 775 22.25 -22.83 -30.24
CA GLU A 775 22.53 -22.63 -31.65
C GLU A 775 24.00 -23.01 -31.97
N PRO A 776 24.27 -23.76 -33.06
CA PRO A 776 25.63 -24.16 -33.39
C PRO A 776 26.59 -22.97 -33.55
N GLY A 777 27.57 -22.86 -32.65
CA GLY A 777 28.55 -21.77 -32.63
C GLY A 777 28.11 -20.53 -31.84
N SER A 778 26.93 -20.54 -31.24
CA SER A 778 26.51 -19.54 -30.25
C SER A 778 27.33 -19.69 -28.97
N ARG A 779 27.50 -18.56 -28.28
CA ARG A 779 28.07 -18.48 -26.92
C ARG A 779 26.99 -18.26 -25.87
N LEU A 780 25.75 -18.63 -26.20
CA LEU A 780 24.56 -18.50 -25.36
C LEU A 780 23.94 -19.87 -25.19
N HIS A 781 23.66 -20.21 -23.94
CA HIS A 781 23.02 -21.43 -23.49
C HIS A 781 21.60 -21.13 -23.03
N HIS A 782 20.61 -21.86 -23.54
CA HIS A 782 19.19 -21.59 -23.29
C HIS A 782 18.51 -22.68 -22.46
N GLY A 783 17.47 -22.29 -21.73
CA GLY A 783 16.61 -23.21 -20.99
C GLY A 783 17.42 -24.15 -20.09
N LEU A 784 17.14 -25.45 -20.16
CA LEU A 784 17.84 -26.47 -19.38
C LEU A 784 19.35 -26.53 -19.67
N SER A 785 19.78 -26.29 -20.91
CA SER A 785 21.22 -26.25 -21.25
C SER A 785 21.91 -25.07 -20.56
N GLY A 786 21.22 -23.92 -20.46
CA GLY A 786 21.67 -22.76 -19.69
C GLY A 786 21.85 -23.10 -18.21
N PHE A 787 20.86 -23.76 -17.61
CA PHE A 787 20.93 -24.20 -16.21
C PHE A 787 22.09 -25.17 -16.00
N ASP A 788 22.24 -26.18 -16.86
CA ASP A 788 23.33 -27.16 -16.78
C ASP A 788 24.70 -26.50 -16.93
N HIS A 789 24.84 -25.55 -17.88
CA HIS A 789 26.06 -24.79 -18.07
C HIS A 789 26.40 -23.96 -16.82
N TRP A 790 25.41 -23.28 -16.25
CA TRP A 790 25.58 -22.45 -15.08
C TRP A 790 25.96 -23.27 -13.85
N ILE A 791 25.23 -24.37 -13.57
CA ILE A 791 25.55 -25.33 -12.52
C ILE A 791 26.99 -25.80 -12.65
N ALA A 792 27.39 -26.23 -13.86
CA ALA A 792 28.72 -26.75 -14.08
C ALA A 792 29.81 -25.66 -13.91
N ALA A 793 29.51 -24.40 -14.26
CA ALA A 793 30.41 -23.27 -14.01
C ALA A 793 30.53 -22.94 -12.52
N THR A 794 29.43 -22.96 -11.77
CA THR A 794 29.40 -22.83 -10.31
C THR A 794 30.24 -23.92 -9.65
N GLU A 795 30.07 -25.18 -10.06
CA GLU A 795 30.83 -26.32 -9.55
C GLU A 795 32.34 -26.20 -9.83
N ARG A 796 32.72 -25.55 -10.95
CA ARG A 796 34.12 -25.28 -11.30
C ARG A 796 34.68 -24.02 -10.63
N GLY A 797 33.87 -23.25 -9.92
CA GLY A 797 34.26 -21.97 -9.32
C GLY A 797 34.61 -20.90 -10.36
N GLU A 798 33.98 -20.97 -11.54
CA GLU A 798 34.22 -20.04 -12.66
C GLU A 798 33.38 -18.76 -12.57
N ILE A 799 32.34 -18.76 -11.74
CA ILE A 799 31.57 -17.57 -11.34
C ILE A 799 32.35 -16.89 -10.22
N ALA A 800 32.71 -15.61 -10.41
CA ALA A 800 33.49 -14.88 -9.43
C ALA A 800 32.65 -14.55 -8.18
N ASP A 801 33.25 -14.60 -6.99
CA ASP A 801 32.71 -14.13 -5.70
C ASP A 801 32.33 -12.63 -5.66
N GLU A 802 32.37 -11.92 -6.80
CA GLU A 802 32.05 -10.49 -6.92
C GLU A 802 30.62 -10.22 -7.37
N ASP A 803 29.90 -11.23 -7.86
CA ASP A 803 28.46 -11.15 -8.11
C ASP A 803 27.76 -11.74 -6.87
N ASP A 804 26.95 -10.92 -6.18
CA ASP A 804 26.25 -11.30 -4.95
C ASP A 804 25.38 -12.53 -5.21
N PRO A 805 25.42 -13.59 -4.37
CA PRO A 805 24.44 -14.68 -4.42
C PRO A 805 22.97 -14.19 -4.51
N GLY A 806 22.67 -13.01 -3.95
CA GLY A 806 21.39 -12.32 -4.05
C GLY A 806 21.04 -11.88 -5.47
N ASP A 807 21.98 -11.32 -6.23
CA ASP A 807 21.76 -10.88 -7.62
C ASP A 807 21.49 -12.07 -8.56
N ILE A 808 22.17 -13.19 -8.29
CA ILE A 808 22.03 -14.44 -9.03
C ILE A 808 20.65 -15.09 -8.79
N VAL A 809 20.14 -15.02 -7.57
CA VAL A 809 18.81 -15.53 -7.19
C VAL A 809 17.70 -14.57 -7.60
N ALA A 810 17.92 -13.26 -7.56
CA ALA A 810 16.99 -12.25 -8.06
C ALA A 810 16.75 -12.41 -9.57
N LEU A 811 17.80 -12.69 -10.35
CA LEU A 811 17.69 -12.98 -11.78
C LEU A 811 16.84 -14.24 -12.07
N LEU A 812 16.98 -15.29 -11.25
CA LEU A 812 16.21 -16.54 -11.35
C LEU A 812 14.73 -16.39 -10.94
N ILE A 813 14.42 -15.35 -10.17
CA ILE A 813 13.05 -15.04 -9.73
C ILE A 813 12.35 -14.11 -10.74
N GLU A 814 13.10 -13.28 -11.48
CA GLU A 814 12.56 -12.41 -12.55
C GLU A 814 12.31 -13.13 -13.89
N THR A 815 13.13 -14.13 -14.24
CA THR A 815 12.91 -15.02 -15.41
C THR A 815 11.95 -16.15 -15.09
#